data_AF-A0A059BE10-F1
#
_entry.id   AF-A0A059BE10-F1
#
_cell.length_a   1.000
_cell.length_b   1.000
_cell.length_c   1.000
_cell.angle_alpha   90.00
_cell.angle_beta   90.00
_cell.angle_gamma   90.00
#
_symmetry.space_group_name_H-M   'P 1'
#
loop_
_entity.id
_entity.type
_entity.pdbx_description
1 polymer ?
#
loop_
_entity_poly.entity_id
_entity_poly.type
_entity_poly.pdbx_seq_one_letter_code
_entity_poly.pdbx_strand_id
1 'polypeptide(L)'
;FLPLPSIAGFYFARFFTKKSLPSYFAFVVLGSLMVAWFVMHNFWDLNIWLAGMSLKSFCKLIMGSVILALTVPGLTLLPSKLHFLIEVGLISHALLLSYIENRFFSYSSIYYYGFEEDVMYPSYMVIFTTFLGLALVRKLSADHRIGPKAVWVLTCLYSSKLAMLVIASKSVVWSSAILLLAISPPLLLYKDRFRSASKMKAWQGYVHAGVVALSVWFCRETIFEALQWWNGRAPSDGLLLGFCIVLTGLACVPIVALHFSHVLPAKRCLVLIVATGLLFILMQPPIPLSLTYRSELIRAARESADDISIYGFVASKPTWPSWLLIAAILLTLAAVTSIIPIKYIVELRTFYSIAMGIALGIYISAEYFLQAAVLHALIVVTMVCTSVFVVFTHFPSASSTKLLPWVFALLVALFPVTYLLEGQMRIKNILGDGVIGEMEEEDKKLTTLLAVEGARTSLLGLYAAIFMLIALEIKFELASLMREKAVERGGIRQSRSGQSSSGTFPPRMRSMQHRLASNAPTFTIKRMAAEGAWMPSVGNVATVMCFAICLILNVNLTGGSNRAIFFLAPILLLLNQDSDFIAGFGDKQRYFPVTVVISGYLVLTTLFSIWEDVWQGNAGWGQLQIGGPDWFFAVKNVALLVLTFPSHILFNRFIWSYRKQNDAMPLLAVPLNLPSILITDVLKIKILGLLGIVYSLAQYLISRQQYISGLKYI
;
A
#
# COMPACT_ATOMS: atom_id res chain seq x y z
N PHE A 1 5.81 -60.06 -41.12
CA PHE A 1 5.94 -58.73 -41.74
C PHE A 1 4.68 -58.42 -42.54
N LEU A 2 3.80 -57.56 -42.02
CA LEU A 2 2.64 -57.07 -42.76
C LEU A 2 3.09 -55.91 -43.68
N PRO A 3 2.77 -55.88 -44.98
CA PRO A 3 3.10 -54.78 -45.88
C PRO A 3 2.22 -53.53 -45.66
N LEU A 4 1.83 -53.26 -44.42
CA LEU A 4 1.00 -52.11 -44.05
C LEU A 4 1.62 -50.75 -44.43
N PRO A 5 2.94 -50.51 -44.29
CA PRO A 5 3.53 -49.22 -44.65
C PRO A 5 3.44 -48.91 -46.15
N SER A 6 3.65 -49.91 -47.01
CA SER A 6 3.59 -49.75 -48.46
C SER A 6 2.15 -49.54 -48.94
N ILE A 7 1.19 -50.26 -48.34
CA ILE A 7 -0.24 -50.08 -48.65
C ILE A 7 -0.72 -48.70 -48.15
N ALA A 8 -0.34 -48.28 -46.94
CA ALA A 8 -0.66 -46.93 -46.44
C ALA A 8 -0.07 -45.84 -47.36
N GLY A 9 1.21 -45.98 -47.75
CA GLY A 9 1.86 -45.07 -48.70
C GLY A 9 1.17 -45.00 -50.06
N PHE A 10 0.70 -46.13 -50.60
CA PHE A 10 -0.09 -46.18 -51.84
C PHE A 10 -1.39 -45.38 -51.72
N TYR A 11 -2.13 -45.53 -50.61
CA TYR A 11 -3.37 -44.78 -50.39
C TYR A 11 -3.11 -43.28 -50.19
N PHE A 12 -1.99 -42.90 -49.57
CA PHE A 12 -1.57 -41.50 -49.44
C PHE A 12 -1.19 -40.88 -50.79
N ALA A 13 -0.44 -41.60 -51.64
CA ALA A 13 -0.12 -41.17 -52.99
C ALA A 13 -1.38 -41.06 -53.88
N ARG A 14 -2.31 -42.02 -53.72
CA ARG A 14 -3.62 -41.99 -54.38
C ARG A 14 -4.46 -40.79 -53.94
N PHE A 15 -4.34 -40.37 -52.67
CA PHE A 15 -5.01 -39.17 -52.18
C PHE A 15 -4.50 -37.90 -52.88
N PHE A 16 -3.19 -37.72 -53.03
CA PHE A 16 -2.65 -36.55 -53.74
C PHE A 16 -3.00 -36.52 -55.22
N THR A 17 -3.06 -37.68 -55.87
CA THR A 17 -3.34 -37.78 -57.31
C THR A 17 -4.83 -37.70 -57.63
N LYS A 18 -5.68 -38.40 -56.87
CA LYS A 18 -7.13 -38.51 -57.14
C LYS A 18 -8.00 -37.64 -56.24
N LYS A 19 -7.44 -36.96 -55.23
CA LYS A 19 -8.13 -36.12 -54.22
C LYS A 19 -9.36 -36.80 -53.59
N SER A 20 -9.36 -38.13 -53.46
CA SER A 20 -10.51 -38.86 -52.93
C SER A 20 -10.45 -39.01 -51.40
N LEU A 21 -11.46 -38.49 -50.70
CA LEU A 21 -11.62 -38.64 -49.25
C LEU A 21 -11.49 -40.08 -48.73
N PRO A 22 -12.11 -41.12 -49.34
CA PRO A 22 -12.00 -42.49 -48.83
C PRO A 22 -10.56 -43.02 -48.89
N SER A 23 -9.73 -42.56 -49.84
CA SER A 23 -8.32 -42.95 -49.86
C SER A 23 -7.53 -42.38 -48.69
N TYR A 24 -7.89 -41.18 -48.23
CA TYR A 24 -7.29 -40.59 -47.03
C TYR A 24 -7.70 -41.33 -45.76
N PHE A 25 -8.99 -41.67 -45.60
CA PHE A 25 -9.44 -42.46 -44.45
C PHE A 25 -8.81 -43.85 -44.42
N ALA A 26 -8.68 -44.51 -45.58
CA ALA A 26 -7.96 -45.77 -45.69
C ALA A 26 -6.49 -45.63 -45.27
N PHE A 27 -5.82 -44.54 -45.66
CA PHE A 27 -4.46 -44.22 -45.21
C PHE A 27 -4.39 -44.06 -43.69
N VAL A 28 -5.31 -43.32 -43.07
CA VAL A 28 -5.32 -43.09 -41.61
C VAL A 28 -5.55 -44.39 -40.83
N VAL A 29 -6.44 -45.26 -41.29
CA VAL A 29 -6.70 -46.55 -40.64
C VAL A 29 -5.50 -47.47 -40.76
N LEU A 30 -4.91 -47.61 -41.95
CA LEU A 30 -3.74 -48.46 -42.15
C LEU A 30 -2.49 -47.92 -41.45
N GLY A 31 -2.32 -46.59 -41.45
CA GLY A 31 -1.24 -45.92 -40.74
C GLY A 31 -1.37 -46.04 -39.22
N SER A 32 -2.58 -45.92 -38.66
CA SER A 32 -2.79 -46.13 -37.23
C SER A 32 -2.58 -47.59 -36.81
N LEU A 33 -3.03 -48.56 -37.62
CA LEU A 33 -2.78 -49.99 -37.39
C LEU A 33 -1.28 -50.31 -37.40
N MET A 34 -0.52 -49.70 -38.32
CA MET A 34 0.93 -49.84 -38.39
C MET A 34 1.61 -49.33 -37.12
N VAL A 35 1.27 -48.13 -36.67
CA VAL A 35 1.83 -47.53 -35.44
C VAL A 35 1.44 -48.38 -34.23
N ALA A 36 0.20 -48.85 -34.17
CA ALA A 36 -0.26 -49.71 -33.08
C ALA A 36 0.50 -51.03 -33.03
N TRP A 37 0.71 -51.68 -34.19
CA TRP A 37 1.50 -52.90 -34.28
C TRP A 37 2.95 -52.67 -33.84
N PHE A 38 3.59 -51.59 -34.29
CA PHE A 38 4.97 -51.25 -33.91
C PHE A 38 5.12 -51.02 -32.41
N VAL A 39 4.24 -50.20 -31.82
CA VAL A 39 4.25 -49.89 -30.39
C VAL A 39 3.95 -51.15 -29.56
N MET A 40 2.97 -51.94 -30.00
CA MET A 40 2.58 -53.16 -29.31
C MET A 40 3.70 -54.20 -29.31
N HIS A 41 4.36 -54.41 -30.44
CA HIS A 41 5.37 -55.46 -30.57
C HIS A 41 6.70 -55.13 -29.85
N ASN A 42 7.09 -53.86 -29.80
CA ASN A 42 8.40 -53.48 -29.25
C ASN A 42 8.35 -53.07 -27.77
N PHE A 43 7.27 -52.41 -27.32
CA PHE A 43 7.27 -51.70 -26.03
C PHE A 43 6.17 -52.14 -25.06
N TRP A 44 5.19 -52.91 -25.50
CA TRP A 44 4.00 -53.19 -24.69
C TRP A 44 4.19 -54.21 -23.58
N ASP A 45 5.08 -55.17 -23.82
CA ASP A 45 5.38 -56.26 -22.87
C ASP A 45 6.49 -55.89 -21.88
N LEU A 46 7.10 -54.71 -22.06
CA LEU A 46 8.12 -54.18 -21.15
C LEU A 46 7.46 -53.60 -19.89
N ASN A 47 7.75 -54.22 -18.73
CA ASN A 47 7.31 -53.77 -17.42
C ASN A 47 8.24 -52.71 -16.83
N ILE A 48 8.43 -51.60 -17.55
CA ILE A 48 9.23 -50.46 -17.10
C ILE A 48 8.29 -49.37 -16.56
N TRP A 49 8.70 -48.74 -15.46
CA TRP A 49 7.98 -47.63 -14.85
C TRP A 49 8.68 -46.32 -15.22
N LEU A 50 7.95 -45.41 -15.85
CA LEU A 50 8.50 -44.18 -16.42
C LEU A 50 7.56 -43.01 -16.12
N ALA A 51 8.10 -41.92 -15.57
CA ALA A 51 7.34 -40.69 -15.25
C ALA A 51 6.05 -40.92 -14.42
N GLY A 52 6.08 -41.90 -13.50
CA GLY A 52 4.94 -42.18 -12.62
C GLY A 52 3.83 -43.02 -13.26
N MET A 53 4.10 -43.64 -14.41
CA MET A 53 3.18 -44.53 -15.12
C MET A 53 3.90 -45.74 -15.70
N SER A 54 3.15 -46.82 -15.95
CA SER A 54 3.68 -47.96 -16.69
C SER A 54 3.93 -47.58 -18.15
N LEU A 55 5.00 -48.09 -18.75
CA LEU A 55 5.33 -47.87 -20.16
C LEU A 55 4.17 -48.25 -21.09
N LYS A 56 3.41 -49.30 -20.73
CA LYS A 56 2.17 -49.69 -21.41
C LYS A 56 1.11 -48.59 -21.45
N SER A 57 0.95 -47.83 -20.36
CA SER A 57 0.03 -46.69 -20.32
C SER A 57 0.53 -45.53 -21.17
N PHE A 58 1.84 -45.27 -21.16
CA PHE A 58 2.45 -44.28 -22.03
C PHE A 58 2.30 -44.62 -23.52
N CYS A 59 2.50 -45.88 -23.89
CA CYS A 59 2.29 -46.39 -25.24
C CYS A 59 0.85 -46.13 -25.73
N LYS A 60 -0.16 -46.33 -24.88
CA LYS A 60 -1.57 -46.00 -25.21
C LYS A 60 -1.75 -44.51 -25.51
N LEU A 61 -1.13 -43.63 -24.73
CA LEU A 61 -1.21 -42.18 -24.93
C LEU A 61 -0.52 -41.76 -26.23
N ILE A 62 0.70 -42.25 -26.51
CA ILE A 62 1.37 -41.97 -27.79
C ILE A 62 0.54 -42.44 -28.98
N MET A 63 0.03 -43.68 -28.94
CA MET A 63 -0.83 -44.19 -30.01
C MET A 63 -2.03 -43.27 -30.23
N GLY A 64 -2.72 -42.86 -29.16
CA GLY A 64 -3.81 -41.88 -29.23
C GLY A 64 -3.38 -40.55 -29.87
N SER A 65 -2.21 -40.03 -29.49
CA SER A 65 -1.65 -38.78 -30.04
C SER A 65 -1.42 -38.86 -31.55
N VAL A 66 -0.85 -39.98 -32.03
CA VAL A 66 -0.51 -40.20 -33.44
C VAL A 66 -1.78 -40.41 -34.27
N ILE A 67 -2.75 -41.16 -33.74
CA ILE A 67 -4.07 -41.33 -34.37
C ILE A 67 -4.76 -39.97 -34.54
N LEU A 68 -4.75 -39.13 -33.50
CA LEU A 68 -5.31 -37.77 -33.60
C LEU A 68 -4.55 -36.91 -34.63
N ALA A 69 -3.22 -36.97 -34.64
CA ALA A 69 -2.40 -36.22 -35.61
C ALA A 69 -2.65 -36.64 -37.07
N LEU A 70 -2.90 -37.93 -37.32
CA LEU A 70 -3.24 -38.44 -38.66
C LEU A 70 -4.69 -38.16 -39.07
N THR A 71 -5.63 -38.15 -38.13
CA THR A 71 -7.05 -37.92 -38.41
C THR A 71 -7.38 -36.46 -38.67
N VAL A 72 -6.81 -35.53 -37.88
CA VAL A 72 -7.16 -34.10 -37.91
C VAL A 72 -7.02 -33.44 -39.30
N PRO A 73 -5.94 -33.65 -40.08
CA PRO A 73 -5.83 -33.06 -41.40
C PRO A 73 -6.89 -33.59 -42.37
N GLY A 74 -7.28 -34.87 -42.26
CA GLY A 74 -8.38 -35.45 -43.05
C GLY A 74 -9.74 -34.83 -42.74
N LEU A 75 -9.97 -34.50 -41.47
CA LEU A 75 -11.20 -33.83 -41.04
C LEU A 75 -11.34 -32.43 -41.65
N THR A 76 -10.24 -31.78 -42.05
CA THR A 76 -10.30 -30.45 -42.72
C THR A 76 -10.90 -30.47 -44.12
N LEU A 77 -10.99 -31.65 -44.73
CA LEU A 77 -11.54 -31.82 -46.08
C LEU A 77 -13.06 -32.09 -46.06
N LEU A 78 -13.65 -32.25 -44.87
CA LEU A 78 -15.09 -32.46 -44.69
C LEU A 78 -15.86 -31.13 -44.85
N PRO A 79 -17.17 -31.20 -45.19
CA PRO A 79 -18.00 -30.01 -45.35
C PRO A 79 -18.09 -29.18 -44.06
N SER A 80 -18.33 -27.88 -44.22
CA SER A 80 -18.22 -26.89 -43.14
C SER A 80 -19.10 -27.15 -41.92
N LYS A 81 -20.20 -27.90 -42.07
CA LYS A 81 -21.07 -28.35 -40.96
C LYS A 81 -20.35 -29.22 -39.93
N LEU A 82 -19.22 -29.84 -40.31
CA LEU A 82 -18.43 -30.74 -39.47
C LEU A 82 -17.14 -30.09 -38.93
N HIS A 83 -16.95 -28.76 -39.10
CA HIS A 83 -15.77 -28.06 -38.56
C HIS A 83 -15.55 -28.28 -37.06
N PHE A 84 -16.63 -28.47 -36.29
CA PHE A 84 -16.53 -28.78 -34.86
C PHE A 84 -15.70 -30.04 -34.57
N LEU A 85 -15.70 -31.04 -35.46
CA LEU A 85 -14.86 -32.24 -35.28
C LEU A 85 -13.37 -31.92 -35.38
N ILE A 86 -12.97 -30.99 -36.23
CA ILE A 86 -11.58 -30.51 -36.34
C ILE A 86 -11.20 -29.79 -35.05
N GLU A 87 -12.09 -28.93 -34.55
CA GLU A 87 -11.87 -28.18 -33.30
C GLU A 87 -11.69 -29.11 -32.10
N VAL A 88 -12.59 -30.09 -31.94
CA VAL A 88 -12.49 -31.12 -30.89
C VAL A 88 -11.25 -31.99 -31.08
N GLY A 89 -10.90 -32.35 -32.33
CA GLY A 89 -9.70 -33.13 -32.64
C GLY A 89 -8.41 -32.38 -32.26
N LEU A 90 -8.34 -31.08 -32.54
CA LEU A 90 -7.19 -30.25 -32.17
C LEU A 90 -7.10 -30.04 -30.66
N ILE A 91 -8.23 -29.77 -29.98
CA ILE A 91 -8.26 -29.60 -28.52
C ILE A 91 -7.85 -30.90 -27.82
N SER A 92 -8.38 -32.04 -28.27
CA SER A 92 -8.02 -33.35 -27.70
C SER A 92 -6.55 -33.70 -27.94
N HIS A 93 -6.00 -33.39 -29.12
CA HIS A 93 -4.58 -33.57 -29.38
C HIS A 93 -3.71 -32.68 -28.47
N ALA A 94 -4.06 -31.40 -28.33
CA ALA A 94 -3.34 -30.47 -27.45
C ALA A 94 -3.41 -30.89 -25.97
N LEU A 95 -4.58 -31.33 -25.49
CA LEU A 95 -4.76 -31.84 -24.13
C LEU A 95 -3.89 -33.06 -23.85
N LEU A 96 -3.86 -34.01 -24.79
CA LEU A 96 -3.10 -35.23 -24.64
C LEU A 96 -1.59 -34.96 -24.68
N LEU A 97 -1.14 -34.05 -25.56
CA LEU A 97 0.25 -33.61 -25.59
C LEU A 97 0.66 -32.90 -24.29
N SER A 98 -0.16 -31.97 -23.78
CA SER A 98 0.10 -31.30 -22.49
C SER A 98 0.09 -32.29 -21.31
N TYR A 99 -0.75 -33.32 -21.34
CA TYR A 99 -0.76 -34.36 -20.32
C TYR A 99 0.54 -35.19 -20.33
N ILE A 100 1.01 -35.60 -21.50
CA ILE A 100 2.26 -36.34 -21.65
C ILE A 100 3.43 -35.48 -21.16
N GLU A 101 3.57 -34.25 -21.68
CA GLU A 101 4.68 -33.38 -21.29
C GLU A 101 4.70 -33.06 -19.79
N ASN A 102 3.54 -32.80 -19.18
CA ASN A 102 3.45 -32.57 -17.73
C ASN A 102 3.93 -33.77 -16.90
N ARG A 103 3.63 -35.00 -17.34
CA ARG A 103 4.13 -36.20 -16.67
C ARG A 103 5.64 -36.32 -16.82
N PHE A 104 6.15 -36.17 -18.04
CA PHE A 104 7.57 -36.33 -18.32
C PHE A 104 8.43 -35.28 -17.63
N PHE A 105 8.01 -34.01 -17.62
CA PHE A 105 8.77 -32.92 -17.05
C PHE A 105 8.61 -32.82 -15.53
N SER A 106 7.36 -32.74 -15.03
CA SER A 106 7.11 -32.50 -13.60
C SER A 106 7.42 -33.73 -12.76
N TYR A 107 7.08 -34.95 -13.21
CA TYR A 107 7.35 -36.15 -12.41
C TYR A 107 8.84 -36.49 -12.34
N SER A 108 9.59 -36.33 -13.44
CA SER A 108 11.03 -36.59 -13.42
C SER A 108 11.75 -35.64 -12.47
N SER A 109 11.39 -34.36 -12.49
CA SER A 109 12.02 -33.35 -11.62
C SER A 109 11.75 -33.55 -10.13
N ILE A 110 10.57 -34.07 -9.74
CA ILE A 110 10.20 -34.27 -8.33
C ILE A 110 10.90 -35.49 -7.73
N TYR A 111 11.05 -36.58 -8.48
CA TYR A 111 11.52 -37.86 -7.93
C TYR A 111 12.99 -38.17 -8.20
N TYR A 112 13.59 -37.60 -9.25
CA TYR A 112 15.02 -37.77 -9.57
C TYR A 112 15.84 -36.53 -9.19
N TYR A 113 15.49 -35.89 -8.07
CA TYR A 113 16.21 -34.75 -7.52
C TYR A 113 17.59 -35.23 -7.01
N GLY A 114 18.63 -35.12 -7.85
CA GLY A 114 20.00 -35.53 -7.51
C GLY A 114 20.82 -36.19 -8.62
N PHE A 115 20.22 -36.57 -9.75
CA PHE A 115 20.94 -36.99 -10.95
C PHE A 115 21.00 -35.82 -11.95
N GLU A 116 21.94 -34.90 -11.76
CA GLU A 116 22.07 -33.66 -12.55
C GLU A 116 22.35 -33.92 -14.04
N GLU A 117 22.82 -35.11 -14.41
CA GLU A 117 23.27 -35.41 -15.79
C GLU A 117 22.18 -36.02 -16.70
N ASP A 118 21.11 -36.58 -16.16
CA ASP A 118 20.10 -37.33 -16.94
C ASP A 118 18.70 -36.68 -16.90
N VAL A 119 18.58 -35.49 -17.52
CA VAL A 119 17.28 -34.82 -17.70
C VAL A 119 16.46 -35.56 -18.77
N MET A 120 15.50 -36.38 -18.33
CA MET A 120 14.66 -37.20 -19.22
C MET A 120 13.83 -36.40 -20.24
N TYR A 121 13.40 -35.18 -19.90
CA TYR A 121 12.67 -34.30 -20.81
C TYR A 121 13.15 -32.84 -20.67
N PRO A 122 13.89 -32.30 -21.65
CA PRO A 122 14.56 -31.03 -21.49
C PRO A 122 13.61 -29.83 -21.63
N SER A 123 13.92 -28.75 -20.92
CA SER A 123 13.13 -27.51 -20.89
C SER A 123 12.95 -26.84 -22.25
N TYR A 124 13.96 -26.91 -23.13
CA TYR A 124 13.89 -26.34 -24.47
C TYR A 124 12.84 -27.02 -25.35
N MET A 125 12.52 -28.30 -25.12
CA MET A 125 11.46 -29.00 -25.86
C MET A 125 10.07 -28.46 -25.48
N VAL A 126 9.82 -28.23 -24.17
CA VAL A 126 8.57 -27.59 -23.70
C VAL A 126 8.39 -26.21 -24.36
N ILE A 127 9.46 -25.42 -24.39
CA ILE A 127 9.46 -24.08 -25.00
C ILE A 127 9.15 -24.20 -26.50
N PHE A 128 9.83 -25.09 -27.21
CA PHE A 128 9.65 -25.29 -28.65
C PHE A 128 8.23 -25.74 -29.00
N THR A 129 7.70 -26.78 -28.34
CA THR A 129 6.35 -27.30 -28.63
C THR A 129 5.27 -26.27 -28.29
N THR A 130 5.49 -25.44 -27.27
CA THR A 130 4.58 -24.35 -26.89
C THR A 130 4.55 -23.24 -27.94
N PHE A 131 5.70 -22.72 -28.34
CA PHE A 131 5.77 -21.66 -29.34
C PHE A 131 5.30 -22.12 -30.72
N LEU A 132 5.66 -23.34 -31.13
CA LEU A 132 5.19 -23.93 -32.37
C LEU A 132 3.67 -24.10 -32.35
N GLY A 133 3.10 -24.61 -31.25
CA GLY A 133 1.66 -24.73 -31.06
C GLY A 133 0.93 -23.37 -31.18
N LEU A 134 1.43 -22.34 -30.50
CA LEU A 134 0.86 -20.98 -30.57
C LEU A 134 0.97 -20.36 -31.97
N ALA A 135 2.10 -20.56 -32.67
CA ALA A 135 2.29 -20.08 -34.04
C ALA A 135 1.31 -20.75 -35.01
N LEU A 136 1.12 -22.07 -34.88
CA LEU A 136 0.18 -22.83 -35.70
C LEU A 136 -1.28 -22.42 -35.42
N VAL A 137 -1.67 -22.21 -34.16
CA VAL A 137 -3.01 -21.73 -33.81
C VAL A 137 -3.27 -20.34 -34.41
N ARG A 138 -2.29 -19.44 -34.37
CA ARG A 138 -2.40 -18.12 -35.01
C ARG A 138 -2.57 -18.22 -36.52
N LYS A 139 -1.79 -19.08 -37.18
CA LYS A 139 -1.89 -19.31 -38.63
C LYS A 139 -3.26 -19.89 -39.01
N LEU A 140 -3.72 -20.93 -38.31
CA LEU A 140 -5.02 -21.56 -38.56
C LEU A 140 -6.20 -20.61 -38.28
N SER A 141 -6.04 -19.69 -37.31
CA SER A 141 -7.01 -18.61 -37.06
C SER A 141 -7.01 -17.56 -38.18
N ALA A 142 -5.85 -17.17 -38.68
CA ALA A 142 -5.73 -16.23 -39.81
C ALA A 142 -6.34 -16.82 -41.09
N ASP A 143 -6.18 -18.12 -41.31
CA ASP A 143 -6.76 -18.86 -42.43
C ASP A 143 -8.26 -19.18 -42.25
N HIS A 144 -8.89 -18.73 -41.15
CA HIS A 144 -10.31 -18.94 -40.84
C HIS A 144 -10.74 -20.42 -40.78
N ARG A 145 -9.80 -21.33 -40.49
CA ARG A 145 -10.07 -22.78 -40.43
C ARG A 145 -10.59 -23.27 -39.08
N ILE A 146 -10.41 -22.46 -38.04
CA ILE A 146 -10.78 -22.75 -36.66
C ILE A 146 -11.62 -21.58 -36.12
N GLY A 147 -12.70 -21.87 -35.40
CA GLY A 147 -13.54 -20.88 -34.76
C GLY A 147 -12.87 -20.19 -33.55
N PRO A 148 -13.38 -19.03 -33.13
CA PRO A 148 -12.78 -18.22 -32.05
C PRO A 148 -12.78 -18.95 -30.70
N LYS A 149 -13.75 -19.84 -30.44
CA LYS A 149 -13.82 -20.63 -29.21
C LYS A 149 -12.67 -21.65 -29.10
N ALA A 150 -12.37 -22.35 -30.20
CA ALA A 150 -11.29 -23.31 -30.23
C ALA A 150 -9.91 -22.63 -30.19
N VAL A 151 -9.74 -21.47 -30.85
CA VAL A 151 -8.53 -20.64 -30.73
C VAL A 151 -8.29 -20.23 -29.28
N TRP A 152 -9.33 -19.79 -28.57
CA TRP A 152 -9.26 -19.44 -27.16
C TRP A 152 -8.83 -20.62 -26.27
N VAL A 153 -9.43 -21.80 -26.42
CA VAL A 153 -9.04 -22.98 -25.63
C VAL A 153 -7.61 -23.43 -25.93
N LEU A 154 -7.24 -23.51 -27.21
CA LEU A 154 -5.91 -23.95 -27.63
C LEU A 154 -4.81 -22.98 -27.17
N THR A 155 -5.04 -21.66 -27.26
CA THR A 155 -4.08 -20.67 -26.76
C THR A 155 -3.87 -20.81 -25.25
N CYS A 156 -4.94 -21.01 -24.47
CA CYS A 156 -4.83 -21.27 -23.03
C CYS A 156 -4.02 -22.54 -22.74
N LEU A 157 -4.34 -23.66 -23.40
CA LEU A 157 -3.67 -24.96 -23.19
C LEU A 157 -2.19 -24.98 -23.57
N TYR A 158 -1.80 -24.28 -24.64
CA TYR A 158 -0.38 -24.17 -24.99
C TYR A 158 0.34 -23.22 -24.04
N SER A 159 -0.25 -22.07 -23.71
CA SER A 159 0.39 -21.11 -22.79
C SER A 159 0.55 -21.65 -21.36
N SER A 160 -0.36 -22.51 -20.89
CA SER A 160 -0.27 -23.14 -19.56
C SER A 160 0.96 -24.04 -19.40
N LYS A 161 1.51 -24.56 -20.50
CA LYS A 161 2.74 -25.38 -20.46
C LYS A 161 3.95 -24.61 -19.92
N LEU A 162 4.02 -23.31 -20.14
CA LEU A 162 5.12 -22.48 -19.65
C LEU A 162 5.19 -22.44 -18.11
N ALA A 163 4.07 -22.70 -17.42
CA ALA A 163 4.04 -22.76 -15.97
C ALA A 163 4.90 -23.91 -15.41
N MET A 164 5.09 -25.00 -16.17
CA MET A 164 5.97 -26.11 -15.78
C MET A 164 7.41 -25.67 -15.55
N LEU A 165 7.88 -24.69 -16.32
CA LEU A 165 9.27 -24.21 -16.24
C LEU A 165 9.57 -23.46 -14.94
N VAL A 166 8.54 -22.96 -14.27
CA VAL A 166 8.66 -22.15 -13.05
C VAL A 166 8.39 -22.98 -11.81
N ILE A 167 7.37 -23.84 -11.84
CA ILE A 167 6.94 -24.62 -10.67
C ILE A 167 6.81 -26.09 -11.07
N ALA A 168 7.61 -26.94 -10.43
CA ALA A 168 7.56 -28.38 -10.56
C ALA A 168 6.50 -28.97 -9.61
N SER A 169 5.23 -28.99 -10.03
CA SER A 169 4.16 -29.66 -9.27
C SER A 169 3.19 -30.41 -10.19
N LYS A 170 2.58 -31.47 -9.65
CA LYS A 170 1.78 -32.46 -10.39
C LYS A 170 0.58 -31.85 -11.12
N SER A 171 0.00 -30.79 -10.55
CA SER A 171 -1.25 -30.16 -11.02
C SER A 171 -1.04 -28.82 -11.74
N VAL A 172 0.20 -28.32 -11.85
CA VAL A 172 0.52 -26.94 -12.30
C VAL A 172 -0.02 -26.63 -13.70
N VAL A 173 0.13 -27.55 -14.67
CA VAL A 173 -0.38 -27.33 -16.04
C VAL A 173 -1.91 -27.23 -16.06
N TRP A 174 -2.58 -28.02 -15.24
CA TRP A 174 -4.03 -28.06 -15.20
C TRP A 174 -4.61 -26.86 -14.45
N SER A 175 -4.01 -26.47 -13.33
CA SER A 175 -4.43 -25.29 -12.58
C SER A 175 -4.21 -24.01 -13.40
N SER A 176 -3.04 -23.87 -14.03
CA SER A 176 -2.75 -22.73 -14.92
C SER A 176 -3.66 -22.71 -16.15
N ALA A 177 -3.99 -23.86 -16.75
CA ALA A 177 -4.97 -23.94 -17.83
C ALA A 177 -6.37 -23.47 -17.40
N ILE A 178 -6.85 -23.92 -16.24
CA ILE A 178 -8.16 -23.52 -15.69
C ILE A 178 -8.19 -22.02 -15.38
N LEU A 179 -7.13 -21.47 -14.76
CA LEU A 179 -6.99 -20.03 -14.48
C LEU A 179 -6.97 -19.20 -15.77
N LEU A 180 -6.17 -19.62 -16.76
CA LEU A 180 -6.10 -18.92 -18.05
C LEU A 180 -7.44 -18.97 -18.79
N LEU A 181 -8.15 -20.10 -18.75
CA LEU A 181 -9.50 -20.20 -19.29
C LEU A 181 -10.49 -19.31 -18.53
N ALA A 182 -10.35 -19.11 -17.22
CA ALA A 182 -11.24 -18.21 -16.49
C ALA A 182 -10.99 -16.73 -16.83
N ILE A 183 -9.73 -16.33 -17.01
CA ILE A 183 -9.31 -14.91 -17.13
C ILE A 183 -9.36 -14.37 -18.56
N SER A 184 -9.06 -15.21 -19.55
CA SER A 184 -8.89 -14.79 -20.95
C SER A 184 -10.16 -14.54 -21.79
N PRO A 185 -11.40 -14.98 -21.44
CA PRO A 185 -12.60 -14.72 -22.24
C PRO A 185 -12.86 -13.24 -22.57
N PRO A 186 -12.74 -12.28 -21.65
CA PRO A 186 -12.88 -10.86 -21.95
C PRO A 186 -11.86 -10.33 -22.97
N LEU A 187 -10.69 -10.98 -23.08
CA LEU A 187 -9.61 -10.56 -23.97
C LEU A 187 -9.69 -11.20 -25.36
N LEU A 188 -10.09 -12.47 -25.42
CA LEU A 188 -10.01 -13.31 -26.62
C LEU A 188 -11.37 -13.61 -27.25
N LEU A 189 -12.44 -13.78 -26.47
CA LEU A 189 -13.76 -14.17 -26.98
C LEU A 189 -14.65 -12.98 -27.30
N TYR A 190 -14.65 -11.94 -26.45
CA TYR A 190 -15.55 -10.80 -26.58
C TYR A 190 -14.93 -9.59 -27.28
N LYS A 191 -13.73 -9.74 -27.87
CA LYS A 191 -13.02 -8.66 -28.57
C LYS A 191 -13.56 -8.50 -30.00
N ASP A 192 -14.58 -7.66 -30.16
CA ASP A 192 -15.00 -7.21 -31.49
C ASP A 192 -14.05 -6.13 -32.03
N ARG A 193 -13.36 -6.42 -33.15
CA ARG A 193 -12.43 -5.48 -33.80
C ARG A 193 -13.09 -4.21 -34.35
N PHE A 194 -14.42 -4.19 -34.49
CA PHE A 194 -15.16 -3.14 -35.21
C PHE A 194 -16.02 -2.22 -34.32
N ARG A 195 -16.21 -2.51 -33.03
CA ARG A 195 -16.99 -1.65 -32.13
C ARG A 195 -16.27 -1.47 -30.80
N SER A 196 -15.94 -0.21 -30.49
CA SER A 196 -15.25 0.20 -29.27
C SER A 196 -16.10 0.10 -27.98
N ALA A 197 -17.31 -0.47 -28.06
CA ALA A 197 -18.23 -0.63 -26.95
C ALA A 197 -18.68 -2.10 -26.87
N SER A 198 -18.21 -2.81 -25.85
CA SER A 198 -18.60 -4.19 -25.61
C SER A 198 -19.94 -4.28 -24.88
N LYS A 199 -20.86 -5.11 -25.41
CA LYS A 199 -22.24 -5.32 -24.93
C LYS A 199 -22.34 -6.52 -23.97
N MET A 200 -21.37 -6.77 -23.09
CA MET A 200 -21.54 -7.85 -22.11
C MET A 200 -22.63 -7.44 -21.10
N LYS A 201 -23.69 -8.25 -20.98
CA LYS A 201 -24.78 -7.98 -20.04
C LYS A 201 -24.25 -8.05 -18.61
N ALA A 202 -24.81 -7.26 -17.69
CA ALA A 202 -24.36 -7.24 -16.30
C ALA A 202 -24.35 -8.64 -15.65
N TRP A 203 -25.40 -9.44 -15.87
CA TRP A 203 -25.46 -10.85 -15.44
C TRP A 203 -24.25 -11.68 -15.91
N GLN A 204 -23.85 -11.54 -17.17
CA GLN A 204 -22.70 -12.28 -17.71
C GLN A 204 -21.40 -11.85 -17.02
N GLY A 205 -21.26 -10.57 -16.69
CA GLY A 205 -20.14 -10.06 -15.89
C GLY A 205 -20.07 -10.68 -14.50
N TYR A 206 -21.19 -10.75 -13.80
CA TYR A 206 -21.26 -11.41 -12.48
C TYR A 206 -20.94 -12.91 -12.55
N VAL A 207 -21.47 -13.61 -13.56
CA VAL A 207 -21.15 -15.04 -13.78
C VAL A 207 -19.67 -15.23 -14.06
N HIS A 208 -19.05 -14.40 -14.92
CA HIS A 208 -17.62 -14.48 -15.19
C HIS A 208 -16.78 -14.19 -13.94
N ALA A 209 -17.15 -13.18 -13.14
CA ALA A 209 -16.47 -12.92 -11.87
C ALA A 209 -16.59 -14.10 -10.88
N GLY A 210 -17.77 -14.75 -10.84
CA GLY A 210 -17.98 -15.96 -10.05
C GLY A 210 -17.11 -17.14 -10.53
N VAL A 211 -17.02 -17.36 -11.85
CA VAL A 211 -16.14 -18.37 -12.44
C VAL A 211 -14.66 -18.09 -12.12
N VAL A 212 -14.24 -16.82 -12.18
CA VAL A 212 -12.88 -16.42 -11.78
C VAL A 212 -12.64 -16.73 -10.30
N ALA A 213 -13.54 -16.34 -9.41
CA ALA A 213 -13.40 -16.61 -7.98
C ALA A 213 -13.32 -18.13 -7.68
N LEU A 214 -14.20 -18.93 -8.30
CA LEU A 214 -14.18 -20.38 -8.17
C LEU A 214 -12.90 -21.00 -8.76
N SER A 215 -12.38 -20.47 -9.87
CA SER A 215 -11.14 -20.96 -10.49
C SER A 215 -9.91 -20.70 -9.61
N VAL A 216 -9.79 -19.50 -9.04
CA VAL A 216 -8.69 -19.16 -8.11
C VAL A 216 -8.80 -20.00 -6.86
N TRP A 217 -10.01 -20.20 -6.34
CA TRP A 217 -10.24 -21.10 -5.21
C TRP A 217 -9.85 -22.54 -5.51
N PHE A 218 -10.23 -23.08 -6.67
CA PHE A 218 -9.86 -24.44 -7.06
C PHE A 218 -8.34 -24.60 -7.22
N CYS A 219 -7.66 -23.57 -7.72
CA CYS A 219 -6.21 -23.58 -7.99
C CYS A 219 -5.35 -23.14 -6.80
N ARG A 220 -5.95 -22.93 -5.63
CA ARG A 220 -5.30 -22.43 -4.41
C ARG A 220 -4.02 -23.17 -4.01
N GLU A 221 -4.02 -24.51 -4.06
CA GLU A 221 -2.86 -25.29 -3.59
C GLU A 221 -1.63 -24.99 -4.46
N THR A 222 -1.82 -24.83 -5.78
CA THR A 222 -0.72 -24.45 -6.68
C THR A 222 -0.28 -23.00 -6.48
N ILE A 223 -1.19 -22.10 -6.07
CA ILE A 223 -0.84 -20.73 -5.69
C ILE A 223 -0.02 -20.74 -4.39
N PHE A 224 -0.36 -21.61 -3.45
CA PHE A 224 0.32 -21.74 -2.17
C PHE A 224 1.72 -22.33 -2.34
N GLU A 225 1.88 -23.36 -3.19
CA GLU A 225 3.18 -23.91 -3.58
C GLU A 225 4.06 -22.86 -4.29
N ALA A 226 3.49 -22.09 -5.22
CA ALA A 226 4.19 -21.00 -5.90
C ALA A 226 4.73 -19.97 -4.91
N LEU A 227 3.91 -19.63 -3.92
CA LEU A 227 4.20 -18.64 -2.91
C LEU A 227 5.26 -19.13 -1.90
N GLN A 228 5.18 -20.41 -1.51
CA GLN A 228 6.19 -21.05 -0.68
C GLN A 228 7.53 -21.11 -1.40
N TRP A 229 7.53 -21.43 -2.71
CA TRP A 229 8.74 -21.41 -3.53
C TRP A 229 9.35 -20.00 -3.59
N TRP A 230 8.53 -18.96 -3.75
CA TRP A 230 9.00 -17.58 -3.79
C TRP A 230 9.56 -17.10 -2.45
N ASN A 231 8.88 -17.41 -1.33
CA ASN A 231 9.24 -16.91 0.00
C ASN A 231 10.33 -17.74 0.67
N GLY A 232 10.60 -18.97 0.20
CA GLY A 232 11.55 -19.92 0.79
C GLY A 232 11.15 -20.45 2.17
N ARG A 233 10.03 -19.98 2.73
CA ARG A 233 9.46 -20.37 4.03
C ARG A 233 7.96 -20.59 3.87
N ALA A 234 7.39 -21.40 4.76
CA ALA A 234 5.95 -21.60 4.79
C ALA A 234 5.23 -20.26 5.02
N PRO A 235 4.36 -19.81 4.09
CA PRO A 235 3.68 -18.52 4.19
C PRO A 235 2.60 -18.53 5.28
N SER A 236 2.35 -17.38 5.89
CA SER A 236 1.29 -17.20 6.88
C SER A 236 -0.11 -17.28 6.25
N ASP A 237 -1.10 -17.70 7.02
CA ASP A 237 -2.49 -17.87 6.56
C ASP A 237 -3.09 -16.58 5.97
N GLY A 238 -2.81 -15.44 6.61
CA GLY A 238 -3.26 -14.13 6.14
C GLY A 238 -2.64 -13.76 4.80
N LEU A 239 -1.37 -14.11 4.59
CA LEU A 239 -0.68 -13.90 3.32
C LEU A 239 -1.26 -14.81 2.22
N LEU A 240 -1.51 -16.10 2.52
CA LEU A 240 -2.13 -17.06 1.60
C LEU A 240 -3.52 -16.60 1.12
N LEU A 241 -4.40 -16.23 2.07
CA LEU A 241 -5.73 -15.72 1.75
C LEU A 241 -5.66 -14.38 1.01
N GLY A 242 -4.76 -13.49 1.43
CA GLY A 242 -4.52 -12.20 0.79
C GLY A 242 -4.14 -12.34 -0.67
N PHE A 243 -3.20 -13.24 -0.99
CA PHE A 243 -2.82 -13.53 -2.38
C PHE A 243 -3.98 -14.08 -3.21
N CYS A 244 -4.78 -15.00 -2.66
CA CYS A 244 -6.00 -15.47 -3.34
C CYS A 244 -6.95 -14.31 -3.67
N ILE A 245 -7.21 -13.41 -2.73
CA ILE A 245 -8.10 -12.26 -2.93
C ILE A 245 -7.51 -11.29 -3.97
N VAL A 246 -6.23 -10.94 -3.86
CA VAL A 246 -5.58 -10.07 -4.86
C VAL A 246 -5.65 -10.69 -6.25
N LEU A 247 -5.36 -11.98 -6.39
CA LEU A 247 -5.42 -12.68 -7.67
C LEU A 247 -6.84 -12.68 -8.25
N THR A 248 -7.88 -12.90 -7.44
CA THR A 248 -9.26 -12.76 -7.92
C THR A 248 -9.58 -11.34 -8.39
N GLY A 249 -9.10 -10.31 -7.68
CA GLY A 249 -9.25 -8.92 -8.08
C GLY A 249 -8.53 -8.61 -9.40
N LEU A 250 -7.26 -8.97 -9.53
CA LEU A 250 -6.46 -8.78 -10.74
C LEU A 250 -7.05 -9.50 -11.95
N ALA A 251 -7.52 -10.73 -11.75
CA ALA A 251 -8.21 -11.52 -12.77
C ALA A 251 -9.51 -10.87 -13.27
N CYS A 252 -10.18 -10.06 -12.44
CA CYS A 252 -11.38 -9.31 -12.83
C CYS A 252 -11.10 -7.97 -13.52
N VAL A 253 -9.85 -7.49 -13.55
CA VAL A 253 -9.48 -6.19 -14.17
C VAL A 253 -9.87 -6.12 -15.66
N PRO A 254 -9.59 -7.13 -16.52
CA PRO A 254 -9.97 -7.06 -17.93
C PRO A 254 -11.48 -6.96 -18.15
N ILE A 255 -12.29 -7.55 -17.27
CA ILE A 255 -13.75 -7.46 -17.31
C ILE A 255 -14.18 -6.01 -17.09
N VAL A 256 -13.71 -5.39 -16.01
CA VAL A 256 -14.11 -4.02 -15.65
C VAL A 256 -13.52 -2.98 -16.61
N ALA A 257 -12.26 -3.13 -17.00
CA ALA A 257 -11.55 -2.17 -17.84
C ALA A 257 -12.09 -2.12 -19.28
N LEU A 258 -12.39 -3.28 -19.88
CA LEU A 258 -12.81 -3.37 -21.28
C LEU A 258 -14.33 -3.34 -21.46
N HIS A 259 -15.10 -3.89 -20.53
CA HIS A 259 -16.56 -4.07 -20.70
C HIS A 259 -17.39 -3.13 -19.84
N PHE A 260 -16.93 -2.79 -18.63
CA PHE A 260 -17.68 -1.96 -17.67
C PHE A 260 -16.96 -0.64 -17.34
N SER A 261 -16.23 -0.08 -18.30
CA SER A 261 -15.47 1.17 -18.10
C SER A 261 -16.36 2.36 -17.74
N HIS A 262 -17.62 2.36 -18.20
CA HIS A 262 -18.62 3.37 -17.90
C HIS A 262 -19.22 3.23 -16.48
N VAL A 263 -19.16 2.05 -15.88
CA VAL A 263 -19.78 1.75 -14.59
C VAL A 263 -18.79 2.06 -13.47
N LEU A 264 -18.87 3.29 -12.96
CA LEU A 264 -18.04 3.76 -11.86
C LEU A 264 -18.09 2.86 -10.59
N PRO A 265 -19.25 2.30 -10.15
CA PRO A 265 -19.25 1.43 -8.98
C PRO A 265 -18.45 0.13 -9.20
N ALA A 266 -18.40 -0.41 -10.42
CA ALA A 266 -17.61 -1.61 -10.72
C ALA A 266 -16.11 -1.35 -10.55
N LYS A 267 -15.62 -0.19 -11.01
CA LYS A 267 -14.23 0.23 -10.80
C LYS A 267 -13.90 0.39 -9.31
N ARG A 268 -14.82 0.96 -8.53
CA ARG A 268 -14.64 1.18 -7.09
C ARG A 268 -14.62 -0.14 -6.31
N CYS A 269 -15.55 -1.05 -6.61
CA CYS A 269 -15.57 -2.39 -6.00
C CYS A 269 -14.30 -3.19 -6.33
N LEU A 270 -13.80 -3.08 -7.57
CA LEU A 270 -12.54 -3.72 -7.96
C LEU A 270 -11.35 -3.19 -7.14
N VAL A 271 -11.24 -1.86 -6.99
CA VAL A 271 -10.22 -1.23 -6.14
C VAL A 271 -10.33 -1.71 -4.70
N LEU A 272 -11.55 -1.84 -4.18
CA LEU A 272 -11.78 -2.34 -2.82
C LEU A 272 -11.33 -3.79 -2.67
N ILE A 273 -11.65 -4.69 -3.61
CA ILE A 273 -11.22 -6.11 -3.58
C ILE A 273 -9.69 -6.24 -3.69
N VAL A 274 -9.03 -5.42 -4.51
CA VAL A 274 -7.57 -5.45 -4.57
C VAL A 274 -6.96 -4.92 -3.27
N ALA A 275 -7.53 -3.86 -2.71
CA ALA A 275 -7.10 -3.31 -1.43
C ALA A 275 -7.32 -4.27 -0.26
N THR A 276 -8.43 -5.01 -0.21
CA THR A 276 -8.66 -6.06 0.81
C THR A 276 -7.55 -7.10 0.75
N GLY A 277 -7.24 -7.62 -0.45
CA GLY A 277 -6.17 -8.60 -0.60
C GLY A 277 -4.80 -8.05 -0.18
N LEU A 278 -4.46 -6.81 -0.58
CA LEU A 278 -3.20 -6.17 -0.17
C LEU A 278 -3.11 -5.96 1.34
N LEU A 279 -4.20 -5.58 2.00
CA LEU A 279 -4.23 -5.44 3.47
C LEU A 279 -4.00 -6.78 4.17
N PHE A 280 -4.55 -7.87 3.65
CA PHE A 280 -4.29 -9.21 4.17
C PHE A 280 -2.82 -9.64 3.98
N ILE A 281 -2.19 -9.26 2.86
CA ILE A 281 -0.76 -9.53 2.63
C ILE A 281 0.12 -8.71 3.58
N LEU A 282 -0.21 -7.44 3.82
CA LEU A 282 0.59 -6.54 4.66
C LEU A 282 0.44 -6.83 6.16
N MET A 283 -0.80 -7.02 6.62
CA MET A 283 -1.11 -7.19 8.04
C MET A 283 -1.01 -8.65 8.50
N GLN A 284 -1.05 -9.60 7.56
CA GLN A 284 -1.00 -11.04 7.80
C GLN A 284 -1.86 -11.49 9.00
N PRO A 285 -3.17 -11.17 9.02
CA PRO A 285 -4.00 -11.46 10.16
C PRO A 285 -4.08 -12.99 10.34
N PRO A 286 -3.84 -13.51 11.55
CA PRO A 286 -4.03 -14.93 11.83
C PRO A 286 -5.52 -15.27 11.67
N ILE A 287 -5.79 -16.28 10.84
CA ILE A 287 -7.15 -16.72 10.52
C ILE A 287 -7.66 -17.58 11.68
N PRO A 288 -8.87 -17.30 12.23
CA PRO A 288 -9.42 -18.08 13.33
C PRO A 288 -9.60 -19.54 12.92
N LEU A 289 -9.38 -20.46 13.87
CA LEU A 289 -9.41 -21.92 13.64
C LEU A 289 -10.74 -22.46 13.05
N SER A 290 -11.83 -21.71 13.17
CA SER A 290 -13.11 -22.06 12.54
C SER A 290 -13.16 -21.76 11.03
N LEU A 291 -12.38 -20.77 10.58
CA LEU A 291 -12.12 -20.48 9.16
C LEU A 291 -10.84 -21.15 8.66
N THR A 292 -10.07 -21.82 9.53
CA THR A 292 -8.85 -22.47 9.09
C THR A 292 -9.17 -23.65 8.21
N TYR A 293 -8.78 -23.39 6.99
CA TYR A 293 -8.63 -24.27 5.88
C TYR A 293 -8.06 -25.65 6.23
N ARG A 294 -8.79 -26.68 5.81
CA ARG A 294 -8.39 -28.09 5.88
C ARG A 294 -7.34 -28.44 4.80
N SER A 295 -6.30 -27.62 4.61
CA SER A 295 -5.16 -27.96 3.75
C SER A 295 -4.02 -28.48 4.62
N GLU A 296 -3.51 -29.67 4.31
CA GLU A 296 -2.42 -30.32 5.04
C GLU A 296 -1.13 -29.49 5.00
N LEU A 297 -0.92 -28.70 3.94
CA LEU A 297 0.23 -27.80 3.79
C LEU A 297 0.23 -26.68 4.85
N ILE A 298 -0.96 -26.17 5.18
CA ILE A 298 -1.19 -25.12 6.18
C ILE A 298 -1.06 -25.69 7.61
N ARG A 299 -1.50 -26.94 7.83
CA ARG A 299 -1.30 -27.62 9.12
C ARG A 299 0.18 -27.82 9.42
N ALA A 300 0.96 -28.27 8.43
CA ALA A 300 2.41 -28.43 8.56
C ALA A 300 3.16 -27.10 8.78
N ALA A 301 2.63 -25.98 8.27
CA ALA A 301 3.20 -24.64 8.46
C ALA A 301 2.97 -24.05 9.86
N ARG A 302 1.84 -24.40 10.52
CA ARG A 302 1.51 -23.94 11.88
C ARG A 302 2.19 -24.74 12.97
N GLU A 303 2.48 -26.00 12.68
CA GLU A 303 3.06 -26.96 13.61
C GLU A 303 4.53 -27.22 13.24
N SER A 304 5.31 -26.18 12.93
CA SER A 304 6.77 -26.29 13.00
C SER A 304 7.12 -26.57 14.47
N ALA A 305 7.28 -27.86 14.79
CA ALA A 305 7.68 -28.32 16.12
C ALA A 305 8.94 -27.59 16.62
N ASP A 306 9.78 -27.12 15.70
CA ASP A 306 10.97 -26.31 15.96
C ASP A 306 10.64 -24.94 16.60
N ASP A 307 9.63 -24.19 16.14
CA ASP A 307 9.35 -22.85 16.67
C ASP A 307 8.83 -22.90 18.12
N ILE A 308 8.00 -23.90 18.43
CA ILE A 308 7.51 -24.13 19.80
C ILE A 308 8.66 -24.63 20.69
N SER A 309 9.59 -25.43 20.14
CA SER A 309 10.75 -25.93 20.89
C SER A 309 11.83 -24.86 21.15
N ILE A 310 12.02 -23.91 20.23
CA ILE A 310 13.05 -22.88 20.30
C ILE A 310 12.56 -21.66 21.11
N TYR A 311 11.31 -21.24 20.92
CA TYR A 311 10.79 -20.00 21.52
C TYR A 311 9.79 -20.21 22.67
N GLY A 312 9.43 -21.46 22.97
CA GLY A 312 8.46 -21.81 24.00
C GLY A 312 7.02 -21.41 23.65
N PHE A 313 6.10 -21.60 24.60
CA PHE A 313 4.69 -21.19 24.46
C PHE A 313 4.60 -19.67 24.55
N VAL A 314 4.79 -18.96 23.43
CA VAL A 314 4.53 -17.53 23.36
C VAL A 314 3.01 -17.34 23.52
N ALA A 315 2.61 -16.64 24.58
CA ALA A 315 1.20 -16.33 24.84
C ALA A 315 0.55 -15.77 23.57
N SER A 316 -0.53 -16.40 23.12
CA SER A 316 -1.20 -16.06 21.88
C SER A 316 -1.72 -14.63 21.96
N LYS A 317 -1.10 -13.72 21.18
CA LYS A 317 -1.62 -12.36 21.04
C LYS A 317 -3.07 -12.43 20.54
N PRO A 318 -3.99 -11.63 21.11
CA PRO A 318 -5.36 -11.59 20.64
C PRO A 318 -5.37 -11.22 19.15
N THR A 319 -6.00 -12.06 18.33
CA THR A 319 -5.92 -11.98 16.86
C THR A 319 -6.94 -11.01 16.25
N TRP A 320 -8.06 -10.81 16.94
CA TRP A 320 -9.20 -9.99 16.51
C TRP A 320 -8.93 -8.48 16.30
N PRO A 321 -7.97 -7.80 16.98
CA PRO A 321 -7.72 -6.37 16.75
C PRO A 321 -7.26 -6.07 15.32
N SER A 322 -6.41 -6.93 14.75
CA SER A 322 -5.95 -6.79 13.36
C SER A 322 -7.11 -6.77 12.34
N TRP A 323 -8.16 -7.55 12.60
CA TRP A 323 -9.37 -7.59 11.77
C TRP A 323 -10.17 -6.29 11.86
N LEU A 324 -10.23 -5.66 13.03
CA LEU A 324 -10.85 -4.34 13.18
C LEU A 324 -10.09 -3.26 12.42
N LEU A 325 -8.75 -3.28 12.43
CA LEU A 325 -7.95 -2.35 11.63
C LEU A 325 -8.20 -2.51 10.13
N ILE A 326 -8.24 -3.76 9.64
CA ILE A 326 -8.54 -4.05 8.23
C ILE A 326 -9.95 -3.53 7.89
N ALA A 327 -10.95 -3.81 8.72
CA ALA A 327 -12.31 -3.32 8.51
C ALA A 327 -12.38 -1.78 8.49
N ALA A 328 -11.65 -1.12 9.39
CA ALA A 328 -11.56 0.32 9.49
C ALA A 328 -10.96 0.95 8.21
N ILE A 329 -9.83 0.41 7.72
CA ILE A 329 -9.20 0.88 6.48
C ILE A 329 -10.13 0.65 5.28
N LEU A 330 -10.77 -0.50 5.18
CA LEU A 330 -11.72 -0.80 4.10
C LEU A 330 -12.94 0.12 4.11
N LEU A 331 -13.47 0.44 5.29
CA LEU A 331 -14.57 1.37 5.45
C LEU A 331 -14.16 2.79 5.00
N THR A 332 -12.94 3.23 5.33
CA THR A 332 -12.40 4.52 4.84
C THR A 332 -12.23 4.55 3.32
N LEU A 333 -11.70 3.47 2.73
CA LEU A 333 -11.55 3.38 1.29
C LEU A 333 -12.90 3.35 0.58
N ALA A 334 -13.89 2.64 1.14
CA ALA A 334 -15.26 2.63 0.64
C ALA A 334 -15.93 4.01 0.73
N ALA A 335 -15.62 4.78 1.78
CA ALA A 335 -16.08 6.16 1.97
C ALA A 335 -15.47 7.12 0.94
N VAL A 336 -14.14 7.13 0.79
CA VAL A 336 -13.42 8.00 -0.15
C VAL A 336 -13.78 7.68 -1.59
N THR A 337 -13.89 6.39 -1.92
CA THR A 337 -14.35 5.97 -3.25
C THR A 337 -15.84 6.24 -3.47
N SER A 338 -16.60 6.73 -2.47
CA SER A 338 -18.04 6.99 -2.51
C SER A 338 -18.88 5.79 -2.98
N ILE A 339 -18.44 4.58 -2.62
CA ILE A 339 -19.32 3.40 -2.61
C ILE A 339 -20.40 3.62 -1.55
N ILE A 340 -19.99 4.16 -0.40
CA ILE A 340 -20.88 4.59 0.67
C ILE A 340 -21.14 6.11 0.47
N PRO A 341 -22.38 6.57 0.33
CA PRO A 341 -22.71 7.97 0.03
C PRO A 341 -22.60 8.89 1.28
N ILE A 342 -21.45 8.90 1.94
CA ILE A 342 -21.17 9.70 3.16
C ILE A 342 -21.22 11.21 2.89
N LYS A 343 -20.95 11.63 1.65
CA LYS A 343 -21.01 13.04 1.25
C LYS A 343 -22.42 13.64 1.34
N TYR A 344 -23.47 12.85 1.14
CA TYR A 344 -24.83 13.36 0.99
C TYR A 344 -25.68 13.16 2.24
N ILE A 345 -25.39 12.14 3.05
CA ILE A 345 -26.21 11.76 4.21
C ILE A 345 -25.43 12.01 5.50
N VAL A 346 -25.87 12.99 6.29
CA VAL A 346 -25.19 13.42 7.53
C VAL A 346 -25.22 12.32 8.61
N GLU A 347 -26.33 11.60 8.75
CA GLU A 347 -26.48 10.50 9.72
C GLU A 347 -25.55 9.32 9.41
N LEU A 348 -25.38 9.01 8.13
CA LEU A 348 -24.44 7.98 7.71
C LEU A 348 -22.99 8.39 7.99
N ARG A 349 -22.69 9.70 7.84
CA ARG A 349 -21.38 10.26 8.17
C ARG A 349 -21.10 10.22 9.67
N THR A 350 -22.06 10.55 10.53
CA THR A 350 -21.88 10.45 12.00
C THR A 350 -21.64 9.00 12.42
N PHE A 351 -22.46 8.08 11.92
CA PHE A 351 -22.31 6.65 12.21
C PHE A 351 -20.95 6.13 11.73
N TYR A 352 -20.54 6.50 10.52
CA TYR A 352 -19.24 6.15 9.96
C TYR A 352 -18.07 6.68 10.81
N SER A 353 -18.09 7.97 11.21
CA SER A 353 -17.02 8.53 12.03
C SER A 353 -16.92 7.85 13.39
N ILE A 354 -18.05 7.58 14.04
CA ILE A 354 -18.08 6.91 15.35
C ILE A 354 -17.58 5.47 15.21
N ALA A 355 -18.06 4.72 14.22
CA ALA A 355 -17.62 3.34 13.98
C ALA A 355 -16.11 3.25 13.70
N MET A 356 -15.57 4.19 12.91
CA MET A 356 -14.14 4.28 12.62
C MET A 356 -13.32 4.56 13.89
N GLY A 357 -13.75 5.54 14.70
CA GLY A 357 -13.09 5.88 15.96
C GLY A 357 -13.10 4.75 16.97
N ILE A 358 -14.23 4.04 17.09
CA ILE A 358 -14.34 2.85 17.96
C ILE A 358 -13.38 1.75 17.48
N ALA A 359 -13.38 1.41 16.18
CA ALA A 359 -12.54 0.35 15.65
C ALA A 359 -11.03 0.64 15.86
N LEU A 360 -10.59 1.87 15.57
CA LEU A 360 -9.20 2.29 15.79
C LEU A 360 -8.85 2.38 17.28
N GLY A 361 -9.74 2.92 18.11
CA GLY A 361 -9.54 3.02 19.55
C GLY A 361 -9.40 1.65 20.20
N ILE A 362 -10.27 0.71 19.83
CA ILE A 362 -10.18 -0.66 20.32
C ILE A 362 -8.89 -1.33 19.84
N TYR A 363 -8.52 -1.16 18.56
CA TYR A 363 -7.25 -1.70 18.03
C TYR A 363 -6.03 -1.19 18.80
N ILE A 364 -5.89 0.12 18.98
CA ILE A 364 -4.77 0.73 19.70
C ILE A 364 -4.75 0.27 21.16
N SER A 365 -5.92 0.21 21.80
CA SER A 365 -6.04 -0.21 23.19
C SER A 365 -5.63 -1.68 23.40
N ALA A 366 -6.01 -2.57 22.48
CA ALA A 366 -5.72 -4.00 22.57
C ALA A 366 -4.26 -4.34 22.21
N GLU A 367 -3.66 -3.64 21.25
CA GLU A 367 -2.29 -3.94 20.80
C GLU A 367 -1.22 -3.31 21.70
N TYR A 368 -1.42 -2.07 22.16
CA TYR A 368 -0.37 -1.29 22.83
C TYR A 368 -0.58 -1.13 24.34
N PHE A 369 -1.81 -1.26 24.85
CA PHE A 369 -2.13 -1.00 26.25
C PHE A 369 -2.76 -2.22 26.92
N LEU A 370 -1.95 -3.17 27.40
CA LEU A 370 -2.47 -4.31 28.15
C LEU A 370 -2.89 -3.86 29.59
N GLN A 371 -4.05 -4.36 30.05
CA GLN A 371 -4.50 -4.37 31.48
C GLN A 371 -5.04 -3.08 32.15
N ALA A 372 -5.71 -2.16 31.45
CA ALA A 372 -6.48 -1.10 32.12
C ALA A 372 -7.80 -0.72 31.41
N ALA A 373 -8.93 -1.24 31.87
CA ALA A 373 -10.25 -1.00 31.27
C ALA A 373 -10.67 0.48 31.22
N VAL A 374 -10.32 1.27 32.24
CA VAL A 374 -10.60 2.72 32.27
C VAL A 374 -9.76 3.46 31.23
N LEU A 375 -8.50 3.06 31.04
CA LEU A 375 -7.63 3.63 30.01
C LEU A 375 -8.12 3.28 28.61
N HIS A 376 -8.60 2.04 28.39
CA HIS A 376 -9.22 1.62 27.13
C HIS A 376 -10.42 2.50 26.77
N ALA A 377 -11.31 2.74 27.73
CA ALA A 377 -12.47 3.61 27.51
C ALA A 377 -12.04 5.03 27.12
N LEU A 378 -11.05 5.61 27.81
CA LEU A 378 -10.56 6.95 27.49
C LEU A 378 -9.89 7.01 26.11
N ILE A 379 -9.04 6.04 25.76
CA ILE A 379 -8.41 5.97 24.44
C ILE A 379 -9.48 5.83 23.34
N VAL A 380 -10.49 4.98 23.54
CA VAL A 380 -11.60 4.86 22.59
C VAL A 380 -12.34 6.19 22.42
N VAL A 381 -12.65 6.89 23.51
CA VAL A 381 -13.27 8.23 23.44
C VAL A 381 -12.40 9.21 22.67
N THR A 382 -11.08 9.23 22.91
CA THR A 382 -10.16 10.11 22.16
C THR A 382 -10.13 9.79 20.68
N MET A 383 -10.14 8.51 20.30
CA MET A 383 -10.17 8.08 18.89
C MET A 383 -11.52 8.36 18.22
N VAL A 384 -12.62 8.32 18.96
CA VAL A 384 -13.94 8.77 18.48
C VAL A 384 -13.96 10.28 18.28
N CYS A 385 -13.47 11.08 19.23
CA CYS A 385 -13.41 12.53 19.09
C CYS A 385 -12.54 12.94 17.89
N THR A 386 -11.40 12.30 17.68
CA THR A 386 -10.51 12.59 16.54
C THR A 386 -11.13 12.20 15.21
N SER A 387 -11.69 11.00 15.09
CA SER A 387 -12.36 10.56 13.84
C SER A 387 -13.58 11.43 13.51
N VAL A 388 -14.38 11.82 14.49
CA VAL A 388 -15.47 12.80 14.30
C VAL A 388 -14.91 14.13 13.86
N PHE A 389 -13.83 14.61 14.48
CA PHE A 389 -13.22 15.88 14.08
C PHE A 389 -12.81 15.85 12.61
N VAL A 390 -11.99 14.88 12.23
CA VAL A 390 -11.41 14.69 10.88
C VAL A 390 -12.48 14.50 9.80
N VAL A 391 -13.50 13.68 10.06
CA VAL A 391 -14.53 13.42 9.04
C VAL A 391 -15.40 14.65 8.80
N PHE A 392 -15.66 15.46 9.83
CA PHE A 392 -16.48 16.67 9.72
C PHE A 392 -15.71 17.91 9.29
N THR A 393 -14.38 17.95 9.43
CA THR A 393 -13.53 18.95 8.78
C THR A 393 -13.48 18.77 7.27
N HIS A 394 -13.24 17.55 6.79
CA HIS A 394 -13.18 17.26 5.34
C HIS A 394 -14.57 17.35 4.66
N PHE A 395 -15.65 17.00 5.37
CA PHE A 395 -17.02 17.15 4.88
C PHE A 395 -17.84 18.02 5.84
N PRO A 396 -17.87 19.35 5.67
CA PRO A 396 -18.57 20.24 6.58
C PRO A 396 -20.10 20.07 6.51
N SER A 397 -20.76 20.37 7.63
CA SER A 397 -22.21 20.39 7.83
C SER A 397 -22.65 21.68 8.51
N ALA A 398 -23.91 22.09 8.34
CA ALA A 398 -24.47 23.27 9.01
C ALA A 398 -24.40 23.18 10.56
N SER A 399 -24.45 21.97 11.13
CA SER A 399 -24.29 21.73 12.58
C SER A 399 -22.83 21.62 13.02
N SER A 400 -21.91 21.32 12.11
CA SER A 400 -20.50 21.03 12.44
C SER A 400 -19.73 22.28 12.88
N THR A 401 -20.01 23.44 12.30
CA THR A 401 -19.27 24.69 12.58
C THR A 401 -19.39 25.15 14.03
N LYS A 402 -20.48 24.77 14.72
CA LYS A 402 -20.68 25.08 16.14
C LYS A 402 -20.11 24.03 17.08
N LEU A 403 -20.22 22.74 16.72
CA LEU A 403 -19.90 21.63 17.62
C LEU A 403 -18.42 21.23 17.57
N LEU A 404 -17.75 21.45 16.44
CA LEU A 404 -16.38 21.00 16.19
C LEU A 404 -15.32 21.66 17.11
N PRO A 405 -15.38 22.97 17.44
CA PRO A 405 -14.49 23.55 18.44
C PRO A 405 -14.64 22.93 19.83
N TRP A 406 -15.87 22.57 20.23
CA TRP A 406 -16.12 21.90 21.51
C TRP A 406 -15.58 20.47 21.53
N VAL A 407 -15.66 19.75 20.40
CA VAL A 407 -15.03 18.41 20.27
C VAL A 407 -13.52 18.51 20.37
N PHE A 408 -12.90 19.54 19.78
CA PHE A 408 -11.47 19.77 19.93
C PHE A 408 -11.08 20.15 21.36
N ALA A 409 -11.86 21.02 22.02
CA ALA A 409 -11.63 21.36 23.43
C ALA A 409 -11.71 20.11 24.34
N LEU A 410 -12.68 19.22 24.09
CA LEU A 410 -12.78 17.94 24.78
C LEU A 410 -11.54 17.06 24.53
N LEU A 411 -11.05 16.99 23.29
CA LEU A 411 -9.83 16.24 22.96
C LEU A 411 -8.61 16.77 23.71
N VAL A 412 -8.44 18.10 23.77
CA VAL A 412 -7.34 18.74 24.52
C VAL A 412 -7.49 18.47 26.02
N ALA A 413 -8.70 18.47 26.56
CA ALA A 413 -8.96 18.18 27.97
C ALA A 413 -8.71 16.69 28.33
N LEU A 414 -8.94 15.76 27.39
CA LEU A 414 -8.70 14.33 27.60
C LEU A 414 -7.20 13.99 27.72
N PHE A 415 -6.31 14.79 27.11
CA PHE A 415 -4.87 14.58 27.17
C PHE A 415 -4.29 14.54 28.60
N PRO A 416 -4.40 15.60 29.43
CA PRO A 416 -3.87 15.57 30.79
C PRO A 416 -4.58 14.54 31.67
N VAL A 417 -5.88 14.30 31.45
CA VAL A 417 -6.66 13.30 32.20
C VAL A 417 -6.13 11.89 31.93
N THR A 418 -5.91 11.53 30.66
CA THR A 418 -5.37 10.22 30.30
C THR A 418 -3.95 10.00 30.81
N TYR A 419 -3.09 11.02 30.69
CA TYR A 419 -1.71 10.97 31.15
C TYR A 419 -1.59 10.79 32.68
N LEU A 420 -2.39 11.53 33.46
CA LEU A 420 -2.36 11.42 34.93
C LEU A 420 -2.98 10.12 35.44
N LEU A 421 -4.08 9.68 34.82
CA LEU A 421 -4.82 8.50 35.25
C LEU A 421 -4.06 7.20 34.95
N GLU A 422 -3.32 7.14 33.84
CA GLU A 422 -2.37 6.06 33.57
C GLU A 422 -1.32 5.93 34.68
N GLY A 423 -0.83 7.07 35.19
CA GLY A 423 0.12 7.11 36.29
C GLY A 423 -0.46 6.60 37.60
N GLN A 424 -1.66 7.04 37.97
CA GLN A 424 -2.26 6.69 39.26
C GLN A 424 -2.75 5.23 39.33
N MET A 425 -3.36 4.71 38.26
CA MET A 425 -3.98 3.38 38.28
C MET A 425 -2.97 2.24 38.37
N ARG A 426 -1.78 2.37 37.76
CA ARG A 426 -0.73 1.35 37.86
C ARG A 426 0.05 1.45 39.18
N ILE A 427 0.29 2.66 39.70
CA ILE A 427 0.92 2.85 41.02
C ILE A 427 0.03 2.28 42.14
N LYS A 428 -1.29 2.47 42.06
CA LYS A 428 -2.24 1.92 43.03
C LYS A 428 -2.30 0.39 43.01
N ASN A 429 -2.21 -0.24 41.83
CA ASN A 429 -2.12 -1.70 41.73
C ASN A 429 -0.81 -2.24 42.32
N ILE A 430 0.30 -1.50 42.20
CA ILE A 430 1.60 -1.86 42.81
C ILE A 430 1.54 -1.76 44.34
N LEU A 431 0.90 -0.73 44.89
CA LEU A 431 0.74 -0.57 46.35
C LEU A 431 -0.31 -1.51 46.96
N GLY A 432 -1.26 -2.00 46.16
CA GLY A 432 -2.33 -2.91 46.62
C GLY A 432 -1.88 -4.36 46.84
N ASP A 433 -0.83 -4.81 46.14
CA ASP A 433 -0.32 -6.20 46.21
C ASP A 433 0.90 -6.37 47.14
N GLY A 434 1.38 -5.30 47.78
CA GLY A 434 2.64 -5.27 48.53
C GLY A 434 2.61 -5.90 49.93
N VAL A 435 2.04 -7.10 50.12
CA VAL A 435 2.02 -7.78 51.43
C VAL A 435 2.93 -9.03 51.51
N ILE A 436 3.48 -9.61 50.43
CA ILE A 436 4.30 -10.84 50.57
C ILE A 436 5.42 -10.99 49.50
N GLY A 437 6.68 -10.70 49.89
CA GLY A 437 7.89 -11.35 49.31
C GLY A 437 9.00 -10.43 48.75
N GLU A 438 9.98 -10.03 49.58
CA GLU A 438 10.87 -8.87 49.33
C GLU A 438 12.05 -9.01 48.33
N MET A 439 12.28 -10.13 47.63
CA MET A 439 13.49 -10.24 46.77
C MET A 439 13.24 -10.57 45.28
N GLU A 440 12.19 -11.32 44.95
CA GLU A 440 11.75 -11.53 43.55
C GLU A 440 10.84 -10.40 43.03
N GLU A 441 10.36 -9.55 43.95
CA GLU A 441 9.50 -8.42 43.66
C GLU A 441 10.24 -7.23 43.08
N GLU A 442 11.54 -7.03 43.33
CA GLU A 442 12.27 -5.85 42.87
C GLU A 442 12.45 -5.82 41.35
N ASP A 443 12.80 -6.95 40.73
CA ASP A 443 12.88 -7.09 39.27
C ASP A 443 11.48 -6.99 38.61
N LYS A 444 10.44 -7.54 39.28
CA LYS A 444 9.05 -7.38 38.84
C LYS A 444 8.56 -5.93 38.99
N LYS A 445 8.97 -5.22 40.03
CA LYS A 445 8.71 -3.78 40.24
C LYS A 445 9.45 -2.93 39.20
N LEU A 446 10.70 -3.25 38.89
CA LEU A 446 11.47 -2.55 37.86
C LEU A 446 10.87 -2.76 36.45
N THR A 447 10.54 -4.01 36.09
CA THR A 447 9.92 -4.33 34.78
C THR A 447 8.53 -3.69 34.63
N THR A 448 7.74 -3.62 35.70
CA THR A 448 6.43 -2.94 35.67
C THR A 448 6.57 -1.41 35.64
N LEU A 449 7.55 -0.82 36.33
CA LEU A 449 7.85 0.61 36.23
C LEU A 449 8.32 0.99 34.82
N LEU A 450 9.19 0.19 34.21
CA LEU A 450 9.61 0.38 32.81
C LEU A 450 8.42 0.23 31.84
N ALA A 451 7.48 -0.69 32.11
CA ALA A 451 6.27 -0.83 31.32
C ALA A 451 5.29 0.36 31.49
N VAL A 452 5.27 1.02 32.65
CA VAL A 452 4.51 2.26 32.89
C VAL A 452 5.13 3.42 32.12
N GLU A 453 6.44 3.57 32.17
CA GLU A 453 7.15 4.65 31.46
C GLU A 453 7.09 4.47 29.94
N GLY A 454 7.19 3.23 29.45
CA GLY A 454 6.94 2.87 28.06
C GLY A 454 5.51 3.18 27.60
N ALA A 455 4.51 3.00 28.46
CA ALA A 455 3.12 3.28 28.12
C ALA A 455 2.80 4.80 28.15
N ARG A 456 3.37 5.57 29.09
CA ARG A 456 3.26 7.04 29.10
C ARG A 456 3.91 7.67 27.87
N THR A 457 5.07 7.18 27.47
CA THR A 457 5.75 7.66 26.27
C THR A 457 5.00 7.28 24.99
N SER A 458 4.38 6.10 24.92
CA SER A 458 3.53 5.72 23.78
C SER A 458 2.24 6.57 23.72
N LEU A 459 1.64 6.90 24.88
CA LEU A 459 0.47 7.78 24.97
C LEU A 459 0.80 9.21 24.53
N LEU A 460 1.93 9.76 24.96
CA LEU A 460 2.45 11.04 24.45
C LEU A 460 2.64 11.00 22.92
N GLY A 461 3.20 9.90 22.40
CA GLY A 461 3.36 9.67 20.96
C GLY A 461 2.03 9.68 20.20
N LEU A 462 1.01 9.00 20.74
CA LEU A 462 -0.33 8.94 20.17
C LEU A 462 -0.97 10.33 20.06
N TYR A 463 -0.95 11.11 21.13
CA TYR A 463 -1.51 12.47 21.12
C TYR A 463 -0.71 13.42 20.22
N ALA A 464 0.61 13.30 20.16
CA ALA A 464 1.42 14.06 19.22
C ALA A 464 1.02 13.78 17.76
N ALA A 465 0.81 12.50 17.41
CA ALA A 465 0.35 12.10 16.09
C ALA A 465 -1.06 12.61 15.76
N ILE A 466 -1.98 12.54 16.73
CA ILE A 466 -3.34 13.08 16.61
C ILE A 466 -3.32 14.59 16.34
N PHE A 467 -2.60 15.36 17.14
CA PHE A 467 -2.54 16.82 16.96
C PHE A 467 -1.82 17.21 15.66
N MET A 468 -0.81 16.44 15.24
CA MET A 468 -0.17 16.62 13.94
C MET A 468 -1.14 16.40 12.79
N LEU A 469 -1.95 15.33 12.86
CA LEU A 469 -2.95 15.02 11.85
C LEU A 469 -4.00 16.14 11.73
N ILE A 470 -4.53 16.60 12.87
CA ILE A 470 -5.49 17.72 12.93
C ILE A 470 -4.89 19.01 12.35
N ALA A 471 -3.65 19.34 12.74
CA ALA A 471 -2.96 20.53 12.23
C ALA A 471 -2.75 20.49 10.71
N LEU A 472 -2.33 19.34 10.18
CA LEU A 472 -2.14 19.15 8.74
C LEU A 472 -3.46 19.27 7.98
N GLU A 473 -4.51 18.63 8.47
CA GLU A 473 -5.83 18.64 7.85
C GLU A 473 -6.41 20.05 7.76
N ILE A 474 -6.42 20.77 8.89
CA ILE A 474 -6.87 22.17 8.94
C ILE A 474 -6.11 23.01 7.93
N LYS A 475 -4.80 22.82 7.83
CA LYS A 475 -3.96 23.57 6.90
C LYS A 475 -4.26 23.24 5.44
N PHE A 476 -4.45 21.97 5.10
CA PHE A 476 -4.82 21.56 3.74
C PHE A 476 -6.18 22.13 3.34
N GLU A 477 -7.15 22.13 4.24
CA GLU A 477 -8.48 22.68 3.95
C GLU A 477 -8.49 24.21 3.92
N LEU A 478 -7.74 24.90 4.80
CA LEU A 478 -7.59 26.36 4.68
C LEU A 478 -6.92 26.74 3.34
N ALA A 479 -5.91 25.98 2.91
CA ALA A 479 -5.26 26.20 1.62
C ALA A 479 -6.20 25.93 0.43
N SER A 480 -7.04 24.90 0.50
CA SER A 480 -8.03 24.57 -0.53
C SER A 480 -9.06 25.71 -0.68
N LEU A 481 -9.59 26.20 0.44
CA LEU A 481 -10.56 27.30 0.50
C LEU A 481 -9.97 28.63 0.01
N MET A 482 -8.71 28.94 0.36
CA MET A 482 -8.03 30.13 -0.13
C MET A 482 -7.81 30.10 -1.64
N ARG A 483 -7.48 28.92 -2.20
CA ARG A 483 -7.31 28.73 -3.65
C ARG A 483 -8.64 28.92 -4.38
N GLU A 484 -9.73 28.38 -3.87
CA GLU A 484 -11.07 28.56 -4.44
C GLU A 484 -11.50 30.03 -4.45
N LYS A 485 -11.35 30.73 -3.31
CA LYS A 485 -11.63 32.17 -3.20
C LYS A 485 -10.78 33.02 -4.15
N ALA A 486 -9.51 32.66 -4.36
CA ALA A 486 -8.63 33.37 -5.30
C ALA A 486 -9.10 33.23 -6.75
N VAL A 487 -9.56 32.03 -7.13
CA VAL A 487 -10.11 31.76 -8.47
C VAL A 487 -11.44 32.50 -8.68
N GLU A 488 -12.34 32.49 -7.70
CA GLU A 488 -13.61 33.25 -7.78
C GLU A 488 -13.36 34.76 -7.93
N ARG A 489 -12.41 35.31 -7.16
CA ARG A 489 -12.05 36.73 -7.21
C ARG A 489 -11.35 37.12 -8.52
N GLY A 490 -10.62 36.20 -9.13
CA GLY A 490 -10.04 36.33 -10.48
C GLY A 490 -11.10 36.30 -11.58
N GLY A 491 -12.10 35.43 -11.48
CA GLY A 491 -13.19 35.31 -12.45
C GLY A 491 -14.13 36.52 -12.48
N ILE A 492 -14.37 37.17 -11.32
CA ILE A 492 -15.22 38.37 -11.23
C ILE A 492 -14.50 39.62 -11.80
N ARG A 493 -13.16 39.65 -11.81
CA ARG A 493 -12.41 40.76 -12.42
C ARG A 493 -12.33 40.68 -13.94
N GLN A 494 -12.43 39.49 -14.54
CA GLN A 494 -12.45 39.33 -16.01
C GLN A 494 -13.82 39.60 -16.65
N SER A 495 -14.93 39.62 -15.89
CA SER A 495 -16.27 39.88 -16.44
C SER A 495 -16.72 41.34 -16.40
N ARG A 496 -15.86 42.28 -15.94
CA ARG A 496 -16.17 43.72 -15.84
C ARG A 496 -15.30 44.65 -16.68
N SER A 497 -14.45 44.12 -17.55
CA SER A 497 -13.64 44.94 -18.48
C SER A 497 -13.80 44.43 -19.91
N GLY A 498 -14.75 45.00 -20.64
CA GLY A 498 -14.86 44.80 -22.09
C GLY A 498 -16.27 45.02 -22.63
N GLN A 499 -16.62 46.27 -22.96
CA GLN A 499 -17.74 46.58 -23.84
C GLN A 499 -17.23 47.40 -25.04
N SER A 500 -17.79 47.12 -26.21
CA SER A 500 -17.46 47.55 -27.60
C SER A 500 -16.40 46.68 -28.32
N SER A 501 -16.59 46.11 -29.51
CA SER A 501 -17.63 46.22 -30.55
C SER A 501 -17.56 45.05 -31.57
N SER A 502 -18.72 44.72 -32.18
CA SER A 502 -19.00 44.04 -33.47
C SER A 502 -18.46 42.63 -33.80
N GLY A 503 -19.40 41.70 -34.08
CA GLY A 503 -19.12 40.45 -34.81
C GLY A 503 -20.22 39.39 -34.70
N THR A 504 -21.18 39.44 -35.63
CA THR A 504 -22.37 38.58 -35.81
C THR A 504 -22.12 37.07 -35.83
N PHE A 505 -22.67 36.29 -34.88
CA PHE A 505 -23.11 34.89 -35.05
C PHE A 505 -24.17 34.51 -34.00
N PRO A 506 -25.25 33.78 -34.33
CA PRO A 506 -26.30 33.44 -33.35
C PRO A 506 -26.00 32.10 -32.66
N PRO A 507 -26.10 31.99 -31.32
CA PRO A 507 -26.20 30.70 -30.66
C PRO A 507 -27.68 30.38 -30.39
N ARG A 508 -28.25 29.49 -31.19
CA ARG A 508 -29.54 28.85 -30.89
C ARG A 508 -29.28 27.63 -29.99
N MET A 509 -30.03 27.57 -28.88
CA MET A 509 -30.30 26.40 -28.04
C MET A 509 -29.12 25.80 -27.23
N ARG A 510 -28.85 26.36 -26.05
CA ARG A 510 -28.63 25.56 -24.83
C ARG A 510 -28.77 26.37 -23.53
N SER A 511 -29.92 27.00 -23.33
CA SER A 511 -30.24 27.70 -22.06
C SER A 511 -31.51 27.14 -21.43
N MET A 512 -31.56 25.83 -21.20
CA MET A 512 -32.67 25.16 -20.49
C MET A 512 -32.19 23.97 -19.65
N GLN A 513 -30.94 23.98 -19.17
CA GLN A 513 -30.45 22.91 -18.28
C GLN A 513 -29.45 23.37 -17.22
N HIS A 514 -29.57 24.62 -16.78
CA HIS A 514 -28.75 25.17 -15.69
C HIS A 514 -29.56 25.87 -14.59
N ARG A 515 -30.89 25.71 -14.58
CA ARG A 515 -31.80 26.45 -13.68
C ARG A 515 -32.41 25.64 -12.52
N LEU A 516 -31.87 24.48 -12.17
CA LEU A 516 -32.38 23.69 -11.04
C LEU A 516 -31.32 23.16 -10.05
N ALA A 517 -30.10 23.72 -10.04
CA ALA A 517 -29.05 23.27 -9.12
C ALA A 517 -28.04 24.36 -8.68
N SER A 518 -28.48 25.60 -8.38
CA SER A 518 -27.50 26.66 -8.04
C SER A 518 -27.91 27.68 -6.98
N ASN A 519 -28.92 27.42 -6.13
CA ASN A 519 -29.24 28.32 -5.00
C ASN A 519 -28.67 27.86 -3.64
N ALA A 520 -27.85 26.80 -3.58
CA ALA A 520 -27.24 26.29 -2.34
C ALA A 520 -25.72 26.55 -2.12
N PRO A 521 -24.86 26.91 -3.11
CA PRO A 521 -23.42 27.08 -2.83
C PRO A 521 -23.02 28.53 -2.47
N THR A 522 -23.77 29.56 -2.87
CA THR A 522 -23.35 30.96 -2.64
C THR A 522 -23.63 31.46 -1.22
N PHE A 523 -24.66 30.92 -0.56
CA PHE A 523 -25.00 31.27 0.83
C PHE A 523 -24.14 30.51 1.86
N THR A 524 -23.61 29.33 1.50
CA THR A 524 -22.75 28.51 2.35
C THR A 524 -21.30 29.01 2.38
N ILE A 525 -20.75 29.51 1.27
CA ILE A 525 -19.38 30.06 1.21
C ILE A 525 -19.24 31.37 2.00
N LYS A 526 -20.23 32.28 1.90
CA LYS A 526 -20.25 33.53 2.69
C LYS A 526 -20.44 33.29 4.18
N ARG A 527 -21.22 32.27 4.56
CA ARG A 527 -21.44 31.88 5.96
C ARG A 527 -20.23 31.11 6.53
N MET A 528 -19.58 30.23 5.76
CA MET A 528 -18.33 29.58 6.15
C MET A 528 -17.15 30.57 6.25
N ALA A 529 -17.15 31.66 5.49
CA ALA A 529 -16.18 32.74 5.66
C ALA A 529 -16.36 33.55 6.95
N ALA A 530 -17.56 33.58 7.52
CA ALA A 530 -17.85 34.21 8.82
C ALA A 530 -17.79 33.22 10.00
N GLU A 531 -18.14 31.95 9.77
CA GLU A 531 -18.19 30.87 10.79
C GLU A 531 -16.93 29.98 10.82
N GLY A 532 -15.93 30.23 9.96
CA GLY A 532 -14.65 29.51 9.91
C GLY A 532 -13.50 30.16 10.69
N ALA A 533 -13.78 31.21 11.48
CA ALA A 533 -12.76 31.93 12.26
C ALA A 533 -12.06 31.06 13.32
N TRP A 534 -12.70 30.00 13.80
CA TRP A 534 -12.13 29.06 14.76
C TRP A 534 -11.10 28.10 14.13
N MET A 535 -11.10 27.93 12.82
CA MET A 535 -10.31 26.90 12.15
C MET A 535 -8.79 27.19 12.19
N PRO A 536 -8.33 28.43 11.93
CA PRO A 536 -6.93 28.80 12.16
C PRO A 536 -6.49 28.67 13.62
N SER A 537 -7.34 29.06 14.57
CA SER A 537 -7.02 29.03 16.00
C SER A 537 -6.87 27.61 16.53
N VAL A 538 -7.78 26.71 16.19
CA VAL A 538 -7.68 25.28 16.52
C VAL A 538 -6.44 24.65 15.89
N GLY A 539 -6.13 24.98 14.63
CA GLY A 539 -4.92 24.52 13.96
C GLY A 539 -3.65 24.97 14.70
N ASN A 540 -3.59 26.24 15.11
CA ASN A 540 -2.47 26.78 15.86
C ASN A 540 -2.28 26.08 17.20
N VAL A 541 -3.36 25.93 17.98
CA VAL A 541 -3.30 25.20 19.26
C VAL A 541 -2.82 23.77 19.05
N ALA A 542 -3.33 23.05 18.05
CA ALA A 542 -2.88 21.70 17.73
C ALA A 542 -1.38 21.65 17.37
N THR A 543 -0.88 22.59 16.56
CA THR A 543 0.56 22.63 16.22
C THR A 543 1.46 22.90 17.41
N VAL A 544 1.07 23.82 18.30
CA VAL A 544 1.84 24.15 19.50
C VAL A 544 1.84 22.97 20.48
N MET A 545 0.68 22.34 20.70
CA MET A 545 0.57 21.15 21.55
C MET A 545 1.37 19.96 20.99
N CYS A 546 1.29 19.71 19.69
CA CYS A 546 2.10 18.68 19.02
C CYS A 546 3.59 18.95 19.23
N PHE A 547 4.05 20.17 18.98
CA PHE A 547 5.45 20.55 19.16
C PHE A 547 5.90 20.41 20.63
N ALA A 548 5.10 20.84 21.59
CA ALA A 548 5.39 20.72 23.02
C ALA A 548 5.50 19.25 23.46
N ILE A 549 4.58 18.38 23.02
CA ILE A 549 4.61 16.95 23.33
C ILE A 549 5.85 16.29 22.68
N CYS A 550 6.18 16.64 21.44
CA CYS A 550 7.39 16.14 20.79
C CYS A 550 8.68 16.58 21.51
N LEU A 551 8.72 17.76 22.12
CA LEU A 551 9.85 18.17 22.97
C LEU A 551 9.94 17.32 24.24
N ILE A 552 8.82 17.04 24.90
CA ILE A 552 8.77 16.15 26.08
C ILE A 552 9.26 14.74 25.70
N LEU A 553 8.80 14.21 24.56
CA LEU A 553 9.26 12.92 24.02
C LEU A 553 10.76 12.93 23.71
N ASN A 554 11.30 14.04 23.17
CA ASN A 554 12.72 14.17 22.90
C ASN A 554 13.57 14.09 24.18
N VAL A 555 13.10 14.72 25.26
CA VAL A 555 13.74 14.64 26.58
C VAL A 555 13.72 13.20 27.11
N ASN A 556 12.55 12.54 27.06
CA ASN A 556 12.39 11.20 27.64
C ASN A 556 13.08 10.08 26.83
N LEU A 557 13.06 10.14 25.49
CA LEU A 557 13.59 9.06 24.63
C LEU A 557 15.06 9.22 24.26
N THR A 558 15.56 10.47 24.14
CA THR A 558 16.92 10.74 23.64
C THR A 558 17.79 11.50 24.65
N GLY A 559 17.27 11.77 25.84
CA GLY A 559 17.95 12.62 26.84
C GLY A 559 18.04 14.08 26.41
N GLY A 560 17.17 14.55 25.51
CA GLY A 560 17.19 15.94 25.03
C GLY A 560 18.24 16.20 23.94
N SER A 561 18.33 15.31 22.94
CA SER A 561 19.29 15.44 21.85
C SER A 561 19.16 16.77 21.10
N ASN A 562 20.28 17.48 20.96
CA ASN A 562 20.37 18.75 20.24
C ASN A 562 20.15 18.60 18.73
N ARG A 563 20.26 17.38 18.17
CA ARG A 563 20.01 17.13 16.75
C ARG A 563 18.52 17.05 16.44
N ALA A 564 17.72 16.57 17.39
CA ALA A 564 16.29 16.37 17.20
C ALA A 564 15.52 17.68 16.99
N ILE A 565 15.96 18.78 17.60
CA ILE A 565 15.29 20.09 17.46
C ILE A 565 15.23 20.56 16.00
N PHE A 566 16.24 20.23 15.17
CA PHE A 566 16.25 20.57 13.75
C PHE A 566 15.19 19.80 12.95
N PHE A 567 14.80 18.60 13.43
CA PHE A 567 13.72 17.82 12.84
C PHE A 567 12.33 18.19 13.40
N LEU A 568 12.26 18.66 14.66
CA LEU A 568 11.01 19.04 15.31
C LEU A 568 10.55 20.47 14.98
N ALA A 569 11.47 21.43 14.87
CA ALA A 569 11.14 22.83 14.62
C ALA A 569 10.32 23.08 13.32
N PRO A 570 10.51 22.34 12.21
CA PRO A 570 9.67 22.45 11.02
C PRO A 570 8.18 22.20 11.26
N ILE A 571 7.77 21.53 12.34
CA ILE A 571 6.34 21.35 12.70
C ILE A 571 5.65 22.72 12.85
N LEU A 572 6.36 23.74 13.34
CA LEU A 572 5.83 25.10 13.51
C LEU A 572 5.54 25.81 12.18
N LEU A 573 6.02 25.27 11.04
CA LEU A 573 5.61 25.78 9.73
C LEU A 573 4.13 25.54 9.47
N LEU A 574 3.47 24.67 10.23
CA LEU A 574 2.03 24.39 10.15
C LEU A 574 1.17 25.49 10.82
N LEU A 575 1.76 26.46 11.52
CA LEU A 575 1.05 27.61 12.07
C LEU A 575 0.32 28.38 10.96
N ASN A 576 -0.95 28.68 11.22
CA ASN A 576 -1.85 29.45 10.37
C ASN A 576 -1.90 30.91 10.83
N GLN A 577 -2.24 31.80 9.90
CA GLN A 577 -2.50 33.20 10.22
C GLN A 577 -3.80 33.29 11.03
N ASP A 578 -3.74 33.95 12.18
CA ASP A 578 -4.88 34.09 13.06
C ASP A 578 -4.87 35.49 13.69
N SER A 579 -6.03 36.15 13.71
CA SER A 579 -6.20 37.47 14.34
C SER A 579 -6.16 37.40 15.86
N ASP A 580 -6.53 36.25 16.43
CA ASP A 580 -6.86 36.14 17.85
C ASP A 580 -5.64 35.78 18.71
N PHE A 581 -4.72 34.97 18.18
CA PHE A 581 -3.51 34.54 18.90
C PHE A 581 -2.24 35.35 18.57
N ILE A 582 -2.03 35.75 17.31
CA ILE A 582 -0.84 36.50 16.89
C ILE A 582 -1.24 37.57 15.88
N ALA A 583 -1.83 38.66 16.39
CA ALA A 583 -2.17 39.85 15.62
C ALA A 583 -0.90 40.45 14.99
N GLY A 584 -0.57 40.01 13.77
CA GLY A 584 0.63 40.41 13.05
C GLY A 584 1.31 39.31 12.23
N PHE A 585 0.98 38.03 12.48
CA PHE A 585 1.58 36.88 11.77
C PHE A 585 1.01 36.72 10.35
N GLY A 586 1.81 37.05 9.34
CA GLY A 586 1.44 36.90 7.91
C GLY A 586 2.30 35.87 7.16
N ASP A 587 1.96 35.57 5.90
CA ASP A 587 2.66 34.58 5.05
C ASP A 587 4.16 34.86 4.91
N LYS A 588 4.54 36.13 5.01
CA LYS A 588 5.95 36.53 4.99
C LYS A 588 6.70 35.94 6.19
N GLN A 589 6.12 36.00 7.40
CA GLN A 589 6.80 35.64 8.65
C GLN A 589 6.79 34.14 8.97
N ARG A 590 6.41 33.29 8.02
CA ARG A 590 6.25 31.83 8.21
C ARG A 590 7.47 31.12 8.84
N TYR A 591 8.68 31.59 8.55
CA TYR A 591 9.92 30.97 9.06
C TYR A 591 10.34 31.47 10.45
N PHE A 592 9.74 32.54 10.96
CA PHE A 592 10.12 33.16 12.23
C PHE A 592 9.97 32.23 13.44
N PRO A 593 8.84 31.49 13.63
CA PRO A 593 8.69 30.61 14.78
C PRO A 593 9.74 29.49 14.80
N VAL A 594 10.13 28.98 13.63
CA VAL A 594 11.13 27.91 13.49
C VAL A 594 12.50 28.40 13.97
N THR A 595 12.94 29.57 13.53
CA THR A 595 14.28 30.09 13.83
C THR A 595 14.41 30.50 15.30
N VAL A 596 13.35 31.12 15.85
CA VAL A 596 13.26 31.50 17.25
C VAL A 596 13.32 30.27 18.15
N VAL A 597 12.56 29.22 17.84
CA VAL A 597 12.51 28.02 18.68
C VAL A 597 13.81 27.22 18.64
N ILE A 598 14.48 27.10 17.48
CA ILE A 598 15.81 26.45 17.41
C ILE A 598 16.82 27.21 18.26
N SER A 599 16.91 28.54 18.09
CA SER A 599 17.84 29.36 18.87
C SER A 599 17.52 29.35 20.36
N GLY A 600 16.24 29.51 20.74
CA GLY A 600 15.79 29.48 22.13
C GLY A 600 16.02 28.13 22.81
N TYR A 601 15.75 27.01 22.13
CA TYR A 601 16.00 25.66 22.65
C TYR A 601 17.48 25.43 22.92
N LEU A 602 18.36 25.79 21.98
CA LEU A 602 19.80 25.66 22.16
C LEU A 602 20.32 26.55 23.30
N VAL A 603 19.82 27.78 23.43
CA VAL A 603 20.16 28.66 24.55
C VAL A 603 19.72 28.06 25.89
N LEU A 604 18.47 27.61 25.99
CA LEU A 604 17.92 27.10 27.24
C LEU A 604 18.61 25.79 27.66
N THR A 605 18.89 24.90 26.70
CA THR A 605 19.65 23.68 26.96
C THR A 605 21.13 23.94 27.25
N THR A 606 21.74 25.01 26.71
CA THR A 606 23.12 25.41 27.09
C THR A 606 23.18 25.90 28.52
N LEU A 607 22.22 26.74 28.93
CA LEU A 607 22.14 27.24 30.30
C LEU A 607 21.91 26.09 31.28
N PHE A 608 21.03 25.14 30.93
CA PHE A 608 20.80 23.96 31.74
C PHE A 608 22.06 23.08 31.88
N SER A 609 22.80 22.81 30.81
CA SER A 609 24.05 22.04 30.94
C SER A 609 25.13 22.77 31.73
N ILE A 610 25.29 24.08 31.54
CA ILE A 610 26.25 24.86 32.35
C ILE A 610 25.87 24.82 33.82
N TRP A 611 24.56 24.89 34.13
CA TRP A 611 24.05 24.75 35.48
C TRP A 611 24.31 23.36 36.08
N GLU A 612 24.03 22.30 35.33
CA GLU A 612 24.25 20.91 35.74
C GLU A 612 25.74 20.62 35.99
N ASP A 613 26.62 21.04 35.07
CA ASP A 613 28.07 20.86 35.18
C ASP A 613 28.65 21.60 36.40
N VAL A 614 28.12 22.78 36.74
CA VAL A 614 28.54 23.58 37.91
C VAL A 614 28.06 22.96 39.22
N TRP A 615 26.85 22.39 39.24
CA TRP A 615 26.23 21.89 40.47
C TRP A 615 26.58 20.43 40.79
N GLN A 616 26.63 19.56 39.77
CA GLN A 616 26.80 18.11 39.97
C GLN A 616 28.25 17.65 39.94
N GLY A 617 29.22 18.48 39.53
CA GLY A 617 30.66 18.21 39.57
C GLY A 617 31.04 16.82 39.04
N ASN A 618 31.34 16.72 37.75
CA ASN A 618 31.59 15.46 37.01
C ASN A 618 32.19 14.29 37.84
N ALA A 619 31.33 13.36 38.27
CA ALA A 619 31.72 12.10 38.93
C ALA A 619 31.80 10.91 37.95
N GLY A 620 32.12 11.15 36.68
CA GLY A 620 32.26 10.12 35.64
C GLY A 620 33.72 9.83 35.29
N TRP A 621 34.20 8.64 35.64
CA TRP A 621 35.50 8.09 35.23
C TRP A 621 35.55 7.91 33.70
N GLY A 622 36.43 8.63 32.99
CA GLY A 622 36.90 8.21 31.66
C GLY A 622 36.85 9.17 30.47
N GLN A 623 36.42 10.43 30.63
CA GLN A 623 36.58 11.44 29.57
C GLN A 623 37.43 12.62 30.05
N LEU A 624 38.42 12.96 29.22
CA LEU A 624 39.49 13.94 29.41
C LEU A 624 39.03 15.18 30.21
N GLN A 625 39.75 15.45 31.30
CA GLN A 625 39.59 16.57 32.23
C GLN A 625 39.46 17.94 31.51
N ILE A 626 38.24 18.41 31.24
CA ILE A 626 37.93 19.82 30.94
C ILE A 626 36.51 20.14 31.46
N GLY A 627 36.35 20.19 32.77
CA GLY A 627 35.05 20.52 33.40
C GLY A 627 35.07 20.25 34.89
N GLY A 628 35.70 21.15 35.64
CA GLY A 628 35.58 21.19 37.10
C GLY A 628 34.45 22.14 37.53
N PRO A 629 34.04 22.13 38.81
CA PRO A 629 33.12 23.11 39.42
C PRO A 629 33.75 24.50 39.56
N ASP A 630 34.48 24.94 38.54
CA ASP A 630 35.21 26.21 38.53
C ASP A 630 34.30 27.31 37.99
N TRP A 631 34.13 28.38 38.77
CA TRP A 631 33.40 29.58 38.36
C TRP A 631 33.92 30.15 37.03
N PHE A 632 35.20 29.96 36.73
CA PHE A 632 35.82 30.35 35.47
C PHE A 632 35.20 29.64 34.26
N PHE A 633 34.88 28.35 34.36
CA PHE A 633 34.21 27.59 33.30
C PHE A 633 32.80 28.15 33.02
N ALA A 634 32.04 28.44 34.08
CA ALA A 634 30.71 29.03 33.96
C ALA A 634 30.75 30.42 33.32
N VAL A 635 31.59 31.33 33.84
CA VAL A 635 31.73 32.70 33.33
C VAL A 635 32.21 32.72 31.88
N LYS A 636 33.21 31.88 31.53
CA LYS A 636 33.71 31.75 30.16
C LYS A 636 32.61 31.33 29.20
N ASN A 637 31.89 30.25 29.49
CA ASN A 637 30.88 29.71 28.57
C ASN A 637 29.62 30.59 28.50
N VAL A 638 29.24 31.26 29.60
CA VAL A 638 28.14 32.25 29.58
C VAL A 638 28.52 33.48 28.76
N ALA A 639 29.74 33.99 28.88
CA ALA A 639 30.21 35.10 28.05
C ALA A 639 30.22 34.74 26.56
N LEU A 640 30.69 33.54 26.22
CA LEU A 640 30.69 33.03 24.84
C LEU A 640 29.28 32.76 24.29
N LEU A 641 28.31 32.43 25.15
CA LEU A 641 26.89 32.33 24.78
C LEU A 641 26.29 33.69 24.44
N VAL A 642 26.48 34.70 25.30
CA VAL A 642 25.97 36.07 25.11
C VAL A 642 26.50 36.67 23.81
N LEU A 643 27.76 36.38 23.49
CA LEU A 643 28.43 36.83 22.28
C LEU A 643 27.76 36.33 20.98
N THR A 644 26.98 35.24 21.03
CA THR A 644 26.21 34.75 19.86
C THR A 644 24.88 35.47 19.64
N PHE A 645 24.29 36.08 20.67
CA PHE A 645 22.93 36.65 20.62
C PHE A 645 22.70 37.73 19.55
N PRO A 646 23.64 38.66 19.27
CA PRO A 646 23.43 39.71 18.29
C PRO A 646 23.07 39.16 16.90
N SER A 647 23.69 38.06 16.48
CA SER A 647 23.43 37.45 15.17
C SER A 647 22.02 36.84 15.07
N HIS A 648 21.56 36.14 16.10
CA HIS A 648 20.22 35.54 16.16
C HIS A 648 19.12 36.61 16.27
N ILE A 649 19.33 37.67 17.07
CA ILE A 649 18.36 38.76 17.25
C ILE A 649 18.19 39.55 15.96
N LEU A 650 19.28 39.92 15.28
CA LEU A 650 19.24 40.65 14.01
C LEU A 650 18.51 39.83 12.94
N PHE A 651 18.80 38.54 12.84
CA PHE A 651 18.16 37.63 11.90
C PHE A 651 16.66 37.45 12.17
N ASN A 652 16.28 37.20 13.43
CA ASN A 652 14.87 37.06 13.81
C ASN A 652 14.08 38.36 13.56
N ARG A 653 14.69 39.54 13.80
CA ARG A 653 14.10 40.84 13.46
C ARG A 653 13.96 41.04 11.96
N PHE A 654 14.93 40.56 11.17
CA PHE A 654 14.87 40.58 9.71
C PHE A 654 13.73 39.71 9.18
N ILE A 655 13.60 38.46 9.63
CA ILE A 655 12.49 37.57 9.24
C ILE A 655 11.14 38.13 9.70
N TRP A 656 11.06 38.78 10.86
CA TRP A 656 9.79 39.37 11.30
C TRP A 656 9.34 40.55 10.41
N SER A 657 10.26 41.44 10.06
CA SER A 657 9.92 42.70 9.38
C SER A 657 10.01 42.64 7.85
N TYR A 658 10.79 41.71 7.27
CA TYR A 658 11.13 41.64 5.84
C TYR A 658 11.58 42.97 5.22
N ARG A 659 11.98 43.93 6.05
CA ARG A 659 12.39 45.26 5.62
C ARG A 659 13.90 45.24 5.45
N LYS A 660 14.38 45.86 4.37
CA LYS A 660 15.83 46.03 4.15
C LYS A 660 16.44 46.71 5.38
N GLN A 661 17.33 46.00 6.05
CA GLN A 661 18.18 46.53 7.12
C GLN A 661 19.54 46.90 6.53
N ASN A 662 20.33 47.70 7.25
CA ASN A 662 21.65 48.12 6.78
C ASN A 662 22.59 46.90 6.69
N ASP A 663 23.19 46.64 5.52
CA ASP A 663 23.99 45.44 5.24
C ASP A 663 25.26 45.34 6.12
N ALA A 664 25.69 46.45 6.73
CA ALA A 664 26.85 46.50 7.62
C ALA A 664 26.63 45.78 8.98
N MET A 665 25.41 45.77 9.51
CA MET A 665 25.10 45.17 10.81
C MET A 665 25.21 43.64 10.85
N PRO A 666 24.65 42.87 9.87
CA PRO A 666 24.85 41.43 9.84
C PRO A 666 26.30 41.05 9.51
N LEU A 667 27.03 41.84 8.71
CA LEU A 667 28.43 41.59 8.39
C LEU A 667 29.34 41.72 9.63
N LEU A 668 29.04 42.67 10.51
CA LEU A 668 29.76 42.91 11.75
C LEU A 668 29.47 41.83 12.82
N ALA A 669 28.33 41.14 12.73
CA ALA A 669 27.96 40.04 13.62
C ALA A 669 28.64 38.69 13.26
N VAL A 670 29.15 38.52 12.04
CA VAL A 670 29.87 37.30 11.61
C VAL A 670 31.16 37.04 12.40
N PRO A 671 32.13 37.98 12.50
CA PRO A 671 33.37 37.73 13.25
C PRO A 671 33.11 37.54 14.74
N LEU A 672 32.01 38.12 15.26
CA LEU A 672 31.60 37.96 16.63
C LEU A 672 31.23 36.50 16.95
N ASN A 673 30.79 35.68 16.01
CA ASN A 673 30.48 34.27 16.29
C ASN A 673 31.71 33.34 16.28
N LEU A 674 32.87 33.78 15.79
CA LEU A 674 34.08 32.95 15.67
C LEU A 674 34.69 32.53 17.04
N PRO A 675 34.82 33.42 18.04
CA PRO A 675 35.25 33.04 19.39
C PRO A 675 34.37 31.95 20.00
N SER A 676 33.05 32.03 19.80
CA SER A 676 32.08 31.04 20.29
C SER A 676 32.16 29.67 19.59
N ILE A 677 32.86 29.55 18.46
CA ILE A 677 33.10 28.27 17.78
C ILE A 677 34.44 27.66 18.20
N LEU A 678 35.47 28.50 18.33
CA LEU A 678 36.85 28.07 18.56
C LEU A 678 37.19 27.83 20.04
N ILE A 679 36.66 28.67 20.95
CA ILE A 679 37.11 28.75 22.36
C ILE A 679 36.19 27.96 23.31
N THR A 680 34.94 27.69 22.91
CA THR A 680 33.96 27.04 23.79
C THR A 680 34.24 25.56 24.00
N ASP A 681 33.99 25.08 25.21
CA ASP A 681 34.08 23.65 25.54
C ASP A 681 32.75 22.94 25.25
N VAL A 682 31.63 23.67 25.29
CA VAL A 682 30.28 23.12 25.12
C VAL A 682 29.90 23.04 23.64
N LEU A 683 29.63 21.83 23.14
CA LEU A 683 29.26 21.56 21.75
C LEU A 683 28.01 22.33 21.28
N LYS A 684 27.05 22.57 22.18
CA LYS A 684 25.83 23.34 21.90
C LYS A 684 26.12 24.79 21.49
N ILE A 685 27.11 25.44 22.13
CA ILE A 685 27.50 26.83 21.82
C ILE A 685 28.20 26.88 20.46
N LYS A 686 29.01 25.86 20.10
CA LYS A 686 29.60 25.73 18.75
C LYS A 686 28.53 25.66 17.66
N ILE A 687 27.48 24.86 17.88
CA ILE A 687 26.34 24.77 16.96
C ILE A 687 25.65 26.13 16.85
N LEU A 688 25.42 26.82 17.96
CA LEU A 688 24.75 28.11 17.99
C LEU A 688 25.58 29.21 17.28
N GLY A 689 26.90 29.20 17.42
CA GLY A 689 27.83 30.09 16.73
C GLY A 689 27.86 29.82 15.21
N LEU A 690 27.96 28.56 14.78
CA LEU A 690 27.87 28.18 13.37
C LEU A 690 26.55 28.64 12.75
N LEU A 691 25.45 28.43 13.46
CA LEU A 691 24.11 28.80 13.02
C LEU A 691 23.96 30.34 12.93
N GLY A 692 24.60 31.10 13.82
CA GLY A 692 24.69 32.55 13.74
C GLY A 692 25.43 33.07 12.50
N ILE A 693 26.49 32.39 12.06
CA ILE A 693 27.19 32.69 10.80
C ILE A 693 26.25 32.41 9.60
N VAL A 694 25.59 31.24 9.60
CA VAL A 694 24.63 30.87 8.54
C VAL A 694 23.48 31.87 8.45
N TYR A 695 22.92 32.30 9.58
CA TYR A 695 21.85 33.30 9.64
C TYR A 695 22.29 34.65 9.07
N SER A 696 23.47 35.12 9.43
CA SER A 696 24.03 36.39 8.93
C SER A 696 24.28 36.34 7.41
N LEU A 697 24.79 35.20 6.92
CA LEU A 697 25.02 34.97 5.49
C LEU A 697 23.71 34.83 4.70
N ALA A 698 22.74 34.10 5.24
CA ALA A 698 21.41 33.96 4.65
C ALA A 698 20.69 35.31 4.56
N GLN A 699 20.75 36.13 5.63
CA GLN A 699 20.22 37.48 5.63
C GLN A 699 20.83 38.34 4.50
N TYR A 700 22.15 38.30 4.35
CA TYR A 700 22.86 39.04 3.29
C TYR A 700 22.48 38.58 1.87
N LEU A 701 22.38 37.26 1.64
CA LEU A 701 22.00 36.73 0.33
C LEU A 701 20.55 37.10 -0.03
N ILE A 702 19.62 36.97 0.94
CA ILE A 702 18.21 37.30 0.72
C ILE A 702 18.02 38.80 0.50
N SER A 703 18.68 39.67 1.27
CA SER A 703 18.61 41.12 1.09
C SER A 703 19.14 41.54 -0.28
N ARG A 704 20.24 40.94 -0.74
CA ARG A 704 20.82 41.17 -2.07
C ARG A 704 19.89 40.69 -3.19
N GLN A 705 19.28 39.51 -3.06
CA GLN A 705 18.35 38.99 -4.06
C GLN A 705 17.08 39.86 -4.17
N GLN A 706 16.55 40.34 -3.04
CA GLN A 706 15.43 41.27 -3.02
C GLN A 706 15.78 42.59 -3.71
N TYR A 707 16.99 43.12 -3.49
CA TYR A 707 17.47 44.33 -4.15
C TYR A 707 17.55 44.16 -5.68
N ILE A 708 18.15 43.07 -6.16
CA ILE A 708 18.23 42.76 -7.60
C ILE A 708 16.85 42.55 -8.21
N SER A 709 15.92 41.90 -7.49
CA SER A 709 14.57 41.66 -8.00
C SER A 709 13.71 42.93 -7.99
N GLY A 710 13.90 43.82 -7.01
CA GLY A 710 13.25 45.13 -6.99
C GLY A 710 13.75 46.04 -8.12
N LEU A 711 15.04 45.99 -8.45
CA LEU A 711 15.62 46.69 -9.60
C LEU A 711 15.11 46.20 -10.95
N LYS A 712 14.55 44.98 -11.05
CA LYS A 712 13.91 44.48 -12.28
C LYS A 712 12.47 44.97 -12.48
N TYR A 713 11.87 45.55 -11.44
CA TYR A 713 10.49 46.06 -11.46
C TYR A 713 10.40 47.58 -11.64
N ILE A 714 11.53 48.28 -11.45
CA ILE A 714 11.75 49.69 -11.81
C ILE A 714 12.30 49.71 -13.22
#